data_AF-A0A1G6UPY2-F1
#
_entry.id   AF-A0A1G6UPY2-F1
#
_cell.length_a   1.000
_cell.length_b   1.000
_cell.length_c   1.000
_cell.angle_alpha   90.00
_cell.angle_beta   90.00
_cell.angle_gamma   90.00
#
_symmetry.space_group_name_H-M   'P 1'
#
loop_
_entity.id
_entity.type
_entity.pdbx_description
1 polymer ?
#
loop_
_entity_poly.entity_id
_entity_poly.type
_entity_poly.pdbx_seq_one_letter_code
_entity_poly.pdbx_strand_id
1 'polypeptide(L)'
;MNTVGGRSLVFALLIILMTVTSGIAVANPASAADGDAVYRVAVQQNDTDRVQNETTPHRNPDNYSEDGDLNSVEGWLSDRLSTQLGESAIQLSEGEYELAKDYVGEEYRERLGQYVDVAGETNGESQEDEFEEAGEKQSRLSDTVQEYRETKDEYEAAREAGDEERARERARELETLANEIESLGGSVRESYDKIENQTNSDLSEADTAVENVTQTIQTEQAAVREQSFEKTELTLTAERETISFLDPLVAAGELRTADGTPIANEEIRLNVGNHTELVTTDSAGAFTLEYRPTDEQLSTDELAVQYVPKTQSVYLGDETNVSVSIEQTEPTVSLSEVSREVSYNDEAAVAGELAVDGTPVDGVTLAVVLEGEQIGTATVTDGEFSGMGTVPASVPDGEAELGVRLPFDDQALAATTNTTTVTVRETESKLSIEGESTGNQEITVNGTLSTVGSDGVAGEIVQLRVDGTSVGTVTTGEGGSFGETISVPDSVSEEDVTVTAVYEGSGSNLASATAETVVVIGETGTQLPTSVWLAGGFLVVIAAGLGFWWYRRSTSEISSGGPADGRQSTLDGTTATEKSSDPSPDTVTPLLERAHEQLTSGRPDDAARTSYAAVRQALEARIEKQGALTHWEFYRTYRSEDAPDAELLHDITQGYEHAAFGRDSVSTDEASGILERARQLCGSDGSSSDGAPADD
;
A
#
# COMPACT_ATOMS: atom_id res chain seq x y z
N MET A 1 35.10 25.34 -53.69
CA MET A 1 36.49 25.28 -54.19
C MET A 1 37.41 25.10 -53.01
N ASN A 2 38.22 24.03 -53.06
CA ASN A 2 39.39 23.70 -52.23
C ASN A 2 39.16 23.48 -50.72
N THR A 3 39.67 22.43 -50.05
CA THR A 3 40.46 21.24 -50.43
C THR A 3 40.49 20.32 -49.21
N VAL A 4 40.19 19.03 -49.43
CA VAL A 4 40.80 17.78 -48.92
C VAL A 4 41.69 17.81 -47.65
N GLY A 5 41.45 16.84 -46.75
CA GLY A 5 42.50 16.20 -45.95
C GLY A 5 41.98 15.48 -44.70
N GLY A 6 41.79 14.16 -44.76
CA GLY A 6 41.41 13.33 -43.59
C GLY A 6 42.59 12.84 -42.76
N ARG A 7 42.30 12.34 -41.54
CA ARG A 7 42.78 11.09 -40.91
C ARG A 7 42.69 11.10 -39.37
N SER A 8 42.12 10.00 -38.86
CA SER A 8 42.54 9.17 -37.71
C SER A 8 42.76 9.78 -36.30
N LEU A 9 41.75 9.50 -35.48
CA LEU A 9 41.73 9.02 -34.08
C LEU A 9 43.05 8.42 -33.53
N VAL A 10 43.61 9.03 -32.47
CA VAL A 10 44.29 8.43 -31.29
C VAL A 10 44.33 9.52 -30.19
N PHE A 11 43.64 9.33 -29.06
CA PHE A 11 43.82 10.16 -27.85
C PHE A 11 44.73 9.42 -26.86
N ALA A 12 45.81 10.09 -26.46
CA ALA A 12 46.82 9.60 -25.55
C ALA A 12 46.62 10.22 -24.15
N LEU A 13 46.65 9.35 -23.15
CA LEU A 13 46.67 9.59 -21.71
C LEU A 13 47.98 10.28 -21.30
N LEU A 14 47.92 11.34 -20.48
CA LEU A 14 49.09 12.08 -20.01
C LEU A 14 49.11 12.12 -18.48
N ILE A 15 49.98 11.30 -17.90
CA ILE A 15 50.36 11.24 -16.48
C ILE A 15 51.59 12.15 -16.30
N ILE A 16 51.56 13.05 -15.31
CA ILE A 16 52.73 13.84 -14.90
C ILE A 16 53.22 13.35 -13.53
N LEU A 17 54.47 12.89 -13.54
CA LEU A 17 55.28 12.45 -12.40
C LEU A 17 56.26 13.59 -12.05
N MET A 18 56.46 13.89 -10.76
CA MET A 18 57.61 14.68 -10.29
C MET A 18 58.26 14.01 -9.07
N THR A 19 59.50 13.57 -9.26
CA THR A 19 60.39 12.98 -8.24
C THR A 19 61.47 13.99 -7.83
N VAL A 20 61.80 14.08 -6.54
CA VAL A 20 63.17 14.42 -6.10
C VAL A 20 63.56 13.59 -4.86
N THR A 21 64.66 12.85 -5.01
CA THR A 21 65.37 12.04 -4.02
C THR A 21 66.55 12.80 -3.38
N SER A 22 66.83 12.53 -2.10
CA SER A 22 68.16 12.59 -1.40
C SER A 22 67.95 11.95 -0.02
N GLY A 23 68.67 10.97 0.54
CA GLY A 23 69.99 10.38 0.30
C GLY A 23 70.89 10.57 1.55
N ILE A 24 71.56 9.49 2.02
CA ILE A 24 72.62 9.34 3.08
C ILE A 24 72.09 8.57 4.33
N ALA A 25 72.70 7.51 4.90
CA ALA A 25 73.87 6.69 4.55
C ALA A 25 73.89 5.37 5.38
N VAL A 26 74.73 4.46 4.90
CA VAL A 26 75.02 3.06 5.24
C VAL A 26 75.98 2.90 6.43
N ALA A 27 75.83 1.82 7.22
CA ALA A 27 76.96 0.95 7.65
C ALA A 27 76.47 -0.35 8.35
N ASN A 28 76.76 -1.46 7.68
CA ASN A 28 76.72 -2.88 8.12
C ASN A 28 78.01 -3.19 8.96
N PRO A 29 78.43 -4.44 9.35
CA PRO A 29 77.78 -5.77 9.30
C PRO A 29 78.12 -6.76 10.47
N ALA A 30 77.57 -7.99 10.36
CA ALA A 30 78.13 -9.31 10.73
C ALA A 30 78.29 -9.69 12.23
N SER A 31 78.02 -10.93 12.68
CA SER A 31 78.45 -12.21 12.08
C SER A 31 77.74 -13.46 12.64
N ALA A 32 77.57 -14.46 11.75
CA ALA A 32 77.66 -15.93 11.90
C ALA A 32 76.66 -16.66 12.85
N ALA A 33 75.78 -17.58 12.42
CA ALA A 33 75.82 -18.77 11.54
C ALA A 33 75.99 -20.11 12.32
N ASP A 34 75.12 -21.07 11.95
CA ASP A 34 75.02 -22.49 12.36
C ASP A 34 74.69 -22.76 13.84
N GLY A 35 73.92 -23.77 14.24
CA GLY A 35 73.37 -24.94 13.56
C GLY A 35 73.18 -26.03 14.62
N ASP A 36 71.96 -26.58 14.69
CA ASP A 36 71.61 -27.93 15.17
C ASP A 36 71.59 -28.31 16.68
N ALA A 37 70.58 -29.14 16.95
CA ALA A 37 70.42 -30.14 18.01
C ALA A 37 70.29 -29.78 19.52
N VAL A 38 69.04 -29.90 19.99
CA VAL A 38 68.57 -30.63 21.21
C VAL A 38 69.49 -30.64 22.44
N TYR A 39 69.05 -30.01 23.55
CA TYR A 39 68.70 -30.67 24.82
C TYR A 39 68.35 -29.62 25.90
N ARG A 40 67.30 -29.96 26.66
CA ARG A 40 66.78 -29.38 27.91
C ARG A 40 67.83 -28.61 28.75
N VAL A 41 67.39 -27.52 29.40
CA VAL A 41 67.40 -27.36 30.88
C VAL A 41 66.89 -25.96 31.30
N ALA A 42 66.06 -25.99 32.35
CA ALA A 42 65.73 -24.98 33.35
C ALA A 42 65.07 -23.66 32.91
N VAL A 43 63.74 -23.65 32.95
CA VAL A 43 63.02 -22.47 33.45
C VAL A 43 63.28 -22.40 34.95
N GLN A 44 64.15 -21.46 35.34
CA GLN A 44 64.32 -21.08 36.73
C GLN A 44 63.10 -20.25 37.14
N GLN A 45 62.33 -20.80 38.08
CA GLN A 45 61.23 -20.13 38.76
C GLN A 45 61.73 -18.83 39.40
N ASN A 46 61.00 -17.75 39.14
CA ASN A 46 60.82 -16.70 40.11
C ASN A 46 59.30 -16.43 40.17
N ASP A 47 58.72 -16.85 41.29
CA ASP A 47 57.35 -16.57 41.70
C ASP A 47 57.15 -15.06 41.87
N THR A 48 56.22 -14.50 41.10
CA THR A 48 55.34 -13.40 41.51
C THR A 48 54.23 -13.26 40.48
N ASP A 49 53.04 -13.73 40.86
CA ASP A 49 51.71 -13.42 40.33
C ASP A 49 51.54 -13.34 38.80
N ARG A 50 51.53 -14.51 38.15
CA ARG A 50 50.76 -14.68 36.91
C ARG A 50 49.32 -14.99 37.30
N VAL A 51 48.44 -14.00 37.18
CA VAL A 51 47.02 -14.27 36.98
C VAL A 51 46.94 -15.05 35.66
N GLN A 52 46.70 -16.36 35.74
CA GLN A 52 46.33 -17.13 34.57
C GLN A 52 44.99 -16.55 34.10
N ASN A 53 44.95 -16.01 32.89
CA ASN A 53 43.68 -15.75 32.22
C ASN A 53 43.12 -17.12 31.83
N GLU A 54 42.51 -17.82 32.79
CA GLU A 54 41.78 -19.07 32.58
C GLU A 54 40.48 -18.73 31.85
N THR A 55 40.57 -18.48 30.53
CA THR A 55 39.40 -18.62 29.69
C THR A 55 39.04 -20.10 29.67
N THR A 56 37.84 -20.43 30.15
CA THR A 56 37.34 -21.80 30.16
C THR A 56 37.39 -22.35 28.72
N PRO A 57 37.99 -23.54 28.47
CA PRO A 57 37.98 -24.13 27.14
C PRO A 57 36.54 -24.36 26.65
N HIS A 58 36.33 -24.29 25.34
CA HIS A 58 35.03 -24.47 24.68
C HIS A 58 34.35 -25.74 25.23
N ARG A 59 33.20 -25.59 25.88
CA ARG A 59 32.40 -26.71 26.39
C ARG A 59 31.45 -27.19 25.30
N ASN A 60 31.22 -28.49 25.23
CA ASN A 60 30.25 -29.06 24.28
C ASN A 60 28.83 -28.55 24.63
N PRO A 61 28.11 -27.88 23.70
CA PRO A 61 26.76 -27.33 23.96
C PRO A 61 25.78 -28.35 24.52
N ASP A 62 25.86 -29.62 24.08
CA ASP A 62 24.97 -30.70 24.51
C ASP A 62 25.16 -31.10 26.00
N ASN A 63 26.23 -30.61 26.65
CA ASN A 63 26.57 -30.90 28.04
C ASN A 63 26.62 -29.63 28.91
N TYR A 64 26.18 -28.49 28.38
CA TYR A 64 26.05 -27.24 29.11
C TYR A 64 24.58 -27.08 29.52
N SER A 65 24.32 -27.05 30.82
CA SER A 65 22.96 -27.06 31.39
C SER A 65 22.78 -25.99 32.47
N GLU A 66 23.63 -24.96 32.47
CA GLU A 66 23.44 -23.78 33.30
C GLU A 66 22.51 -22.84 32.52
N ASP A 67 21.49 -22.31 33.21
CA ASP A 67 20.62 -21.28 32.63
C ASP A 67 21.49 -20.06 32.26
N GLY A 68 21.47 -19.67 30.98
CA GLY A 68 22.20 -18.50 30.51
C GLY A 68 21.69 -17.22 31.15
N ASP A 69 22.54 -16.20 31.24
CA ASP A 69 22.11 -14.89 31.72
C ASP A 69 21.44 -14.11 30.58
N LEU A 70 20.15 -14.37 30.39
CA LEU A 70 19.34 -13.75 29.32
C LEU A 70 19.29 -12.22 29.44
N ASN A 71 19.31 -11.66 30.66
CA ASN A 71 19.35 -10.20 30.84
C ASN A 71 20.67 -9.60 30.30
N SER A 72 21.78 -10.33 30.43
CA SER A 72 23.06 -9.90 29.85
C SER A 72 23.05 -9.99 28.32
N VAL A 73 22.34 -10.96 27.73
CA VAL A 73 22.18 -11.09 26.28
C VAL A 73 21.27 -10.01 25.73
N GLU A 74 20.15 -9.75 26.40
CA GLU A 74 19.21 -8.66 26.09
C GLU A 74 19.93 -7.31 26.06
N GLY A 75 20.70 -6.99 27.11
CA GLY A 75 21.48 -5.76 27.17
C GLY A 75 22.55 -5.65 26.09
N TRP A 76 23.19 -6.76 25.71
CA TRP A 76 24.14 -6.78 24.60
C TRP A 76 23.46 -6.53 23.24
N LEU A 77 22.28 -7.11 23.02
CA LEU A 77 21.50 -6.89 21.80
C LEU A 77 21.01 -5.44 21.71
N SER A 78 20.51 -4.87 22.81
CA SER A 78 20.10 -3.47 22.89
C SER A 78 21.25 -2.50 22.58
N ASP A 79 22.44 -2.73 23.14
CA ASP A 79 23.66 -1.94 22.85
C ASP A 79 24.07 -2.08 21.38
N ARG A 80 23.95 -3.29 20.81
CA ARG A 80 24.27 -3.56 19.41
C ARG A 80 23.31 -2.84 18.44
N LEU A 81 22.01 -2.87 18.71
CA LEU A 81 21.00 -2.16 17.92
C LEU A 81 21.22 -0.65 18.02
N SER A 82 21.51 -0.14 19.21
CA SER A 82 21.80 1.28 19.43
C SER A 82 23.08 1.72 18.69
N THR A 83 24.11 0.87 18.69
CA THR A 83 25.33 1.11 17.91
C THR A 83 25.03 1.17 16.40
N GLN A 84 24.16 0.30 15.89
CA GLN A 84 23.79 0.31 14.47
C GLN A 84 23.00 1.58 14.09
N LEU A 85 22.07 2.03 14.93
CA LEU A 85 21.39 3.33 14.77
C LEU A 85 22.42 4.48 14.78
N GLY A 86 23.38 4.44 15.70
CA GLY A 86 24.46 5.44 15.77
C GLY A 86 25.34 5.50 14.53
N GLU A 87 25.82 4.35 14.06
CA GLU A 87 26.65 4.26 12.85
C GLU A 87 25.86 4.71 11.61
N SER A 88 24.59 4.34 11.48
CA SER A 88 23.73 4.81 10.40
C SER A 88 23.63 6.35 10.39
N ALA A 89 23.46 6.98 11.55
CA ALA A 89 23.32 8.44 11.65
C ALA A 89 24.64 9.16 11.30
N ILE A 90 25.77 8.59 11.72
CA ILE A 90 27.10 9.10 11.37
C ILE A 90 27.32 9.01 9.86
N GLN A 91 27.06 7.85 9.24
CA GLN A 91 27.21 7.67 7.79
C GLN A 91 26.31 8.62 6.99
N LEU A 92 25.07 8.83 7.45
CA LEU A 92 24.18 9.81 6.86
C LEU A 92 24.79 11.22 6.88
N SER A 93 25.43 11.61 7.98
CA SER A 93 26.10 12.91 8.12
C SER A 93 27.36 13.04 7.26
N GLU A 94 28.01 11.93 6.93
CA GLU A 94 29.18 11.87 6.05
C GLU A 94 28.81 11.84 4.56
N GLY A 95 27.51 11.68 4.25
CA GLY A 95 26.99 11.62 2.88
C GLY A 95 26.98 10.20 2.27
N GLU A 96 27.20 9.18 3.10
CA GLU A 96 27.23 7.77 2.68
C GLU A 96 25.84 7.14 2.85
N TYR A 97 24.87 7.56 2.01
CA TYR A 97 23.44 7.24 2.18
C TYR A 97 23.12 5.75 2.08
N GLU A 98 23.72 5.03 1.14
CA GLU A 98 23.52 3.59 0.98
C GLU A 98 24.04 2.83 2.21
N LEU A 99 25.22 3.22 2.70
CA LEU A 99 25.81 2.60 3.89
C LEU A 99 25.02 2.93 5.16
N ALA A 100 24.50 4.15 5.28
CA ALA A 100 23.59 4.53 6.36
C ALA A 100 22.34 3.63 6.41
N LYS A 101 21.74 3.31 5.25
CA LYS A 101 20.60 2.40 5.15
C LYS A 101 20.97 0.96 5.50
N ASP A 102 22.13 0.48 5.05
CA ASP A 102 22.59 -0.88 5.35
C ASP A 102 22.68 -1.14 6.86
N TYR A 103 23.11 -0.15 7.65
CA TYR A 103 23.20 -0.26 9.11
C TYR A 103 21.84 -0.47 9.81
N VAL A 104 20.74 0.02 9.23
CA VAL A 104 19.36 -0.19 9.71
C VAL A 104 18.57 -1.15 8.80
N GLY A 105 19.28 -1.90 7.96
CA GLY A 105 18.73 -2.78 6.95
C GLY A 105 18.39 -4.19 7.47
N GLU A 106 18.70 -5.20 6.67
CA GLU A 106 18.34 -6.59 6.99
C GLU A 106 19.03 -7.12 8.25
N GLU A 107 20.32 -6.81 8.46
CA GLU A 107 21.05 -7.26 9.64
C GLU A 107 20.47 -6.64 10.93
N TYR A 108 20.08 -5.38 10.88
CA TYR A 108 19.42 -4.71 12.00
C TYR A 108 18.11 -5.40 12.37
N ARG A 109 17.25 -5.67 11.38
CA ARG A 109 15.99 -6.39 11.59
C ARG A 109 16.18 -7.81 12.11
N GLU A 110 17.22 -8.51 11.64
CA GLU A 110 17.58 -9.83 12.20
C GLU A 110 17.98 -9.73 13.68
N ARG A 111 18.78 -8.72 14.05
CA ARG A 111 19.20 -8.49 15.44
C ARG A 111 18.03 -8.05 16.32
N LEU A 112 17.09 -7.28 15.77
CA LEU A 112 15.86 -6.89 16.46
C LEU A 112 15.01 -8.12 16.77
N GLY A 113 14.82 -9.03 15.80
CA GLY A 113 14.13 -10.30 16.05
C GLY A 113 14.79 -11.11 17.18
N GLN A 114 16.12 -11.17 17.21
CA GLN A 114 16.86 -11.82 18.31
C GLN A 114 16.64 -11.11 19.66
N TYR A 115 16.55 -9.78 19.67
CA TYR A 115 16.27 -9.01 20.87
C TYR A 115 14.85 -9.30 21.39
N VAL A 116 13.86 -9.35 20.50
CA VAL A 116 12.46 -9.68 20.82
C VAL A 116 12.35 -11.09 21.41
N ASP A 117 12.99 -12.08 20.78
CA ASP A 117 13.01 -13.46 21.27
C ASP A 117 13.57 -13.55 22.69
N VAL A 118 14.67 -12.84 22.97
CA VAL A 118 15.32 -12.85 24.28
C VAL A 118 14.51 -12.06 25.32
N ALA A 119 14.00 -10.88 24.96
CA ALA A 119 13.20 -10.04 25.84
C ALA A 119 11.88 -10.71 26.24
N GLY A 120 11.27 -11.50 25.35
CA GLY A 120 10.08 -12.30 25.66
C GLY A 120 10.32 -13.40 26.71
N GLU A 121 11.58 -13.85 26.88
CA GLU A 121 11.98 -14.81 27.92
C GLU A 121 12.46 -14.14 29.22
N THR A 122 12.72 -12.82 29.21
CA THR A 122 13.00 -12.05 30.42
C THR A 122 11.70 -11.45 31.01
N ASN A 123 11.74 -11.00 32.26
CA ASN A 123 10.56 -10.38 32.90
C ASN A 123 10.44 -8.87 32.57
N GLY A 124 11.11 -8.41 31.51
CA GLY A 124 11.08 -7.02 31.05
C GLY A 124 9.91 -6.76 30.09
N GLU A 125 9.46 -5.51 30.01
CA GLU A 125 8.71 -5.06 28.83
C GLU A 125 9.73 -4.97 27.68
N SER A 126 9.42 -5.51 26.50
CA SER A 126 10.30 -5.40 25.32
C SER A 126 10.24 -3.99 24.73
N GLN A 127 11.39 -3.40 24.37
CA GLN A 127 11.46 -2.12 23.63
C GLN A 127 11.43 -2.35 22.10
N GLU A 128 10.67 -3.34 21.64
CA GLU A 128 10.60 -3.73 20.22
C GLU A 128 10.13 -2.56 19.36
N ASP A 129 8.99 -1.98 19.73
CA ASP A 129 8.34 -0.89 19.02
C ASP A 129 9.29 0.31 18.89
N GLU A 130 10.04 0.65 19.95
CA GLU A 130 10.97 1.78 19.92
C GLU A 130 12.16 1.56 18.97
N PHE A 131 12.75 0.37 18.95
CA PHE A 131 13.86 0.06 18.04
C PHE A 131 13.39 -0.11 16.59
N GLU A 132 12.25 -0.77 16.37
CA GLU A 132 11.66 -0.90 15.03
C GLU A 132 11.36 0.49 14.44
N GLU A 133 10.65 1.33 15.20
CA GLU A 133 10.27 2.67 14.77
C GLU A 133 11.51 3.55 14.50
N ALA A 134 12.54 3.47 15.34
CA ALA A 134 13.79 4.21 15.14
C ALA A 134 14.48 3.79 13.83
N GLY A 135 14.64 2.49 13.59
CA GLY A 135 15.27 1.96 12.38
C GLY A 135 14.52 2.34 11.11
N GLU A 136 13.18 2.22 11.12
CA GLU A 136 12.34 2.61 9.98
C GLU A 136 12.44 4.11 9.67
N LYS A 137 12.27 4.96 10.68
CA LYS A 137 12.34 6.43 10.50
C LYS A 137 13.72 6.86 10.02
N GLN A 138 14.78 6.22 10.50
CA GLN A 138 16.14 6.53 10.09
C GLN A 138 16.45 6.09 8.66
N SER A 139 15.91 4.95 8.22
CA SER A 139 15.96 4.55 6.80
C SER A 139 15.26 5.60 5.94
N ARG A 140 14.01 5.99 6.29
CA ARG A 140 13.25 7.01 5.55
C ARG A 140 13.95 8.36 5.51
N LEU A 141 14.56 8.78 6.62
CA LEU A 141 15.38 10.00 6.67
C LEU A 141 16.57 9.91 5.71
N SER A 142 17.25 8.76 5.66
CA SER A 142 18.38 8.53 4.75
C SER A 142 17.96 8.56 3.28
N ASP A 143 16.80 7.97 2.95
CA ASP A 143 16.19 8.05 1.61
C ASP A 143 15.89 9.50 1.22
N THR A 144 15.21 10.25 2.09
CA THR A 144 14.77 11.63 1.80
C THR A 144 15.96 12.58 1.66
N VAL A 145 17.01 12.41 2.49
CA VAL A 145 18.24 13.19 2.38
C VAL A 145 18.98 12.89 1.07
N GLN A 146 19.03 11.64 0.63
CA GLN A 146 19.60 11.29 -0.66
C GLN A 146 18.84 11.97 -1.81
N GLU A 147 17.50 11.87 -1.79
CA GLU A 147 16.64 12.49 -2.80
C GLU A 147 16.81 14.02 -2.85
N TYR A 148 16.93 14.68 -1.69
CA TYR A 148 17.23 16.11 -1.63
C TYR A 148 18.56 16.44 -2.34
N ARG A 149 19.60 15.62 -2.17
CA ARG A 149 20.91 15.85 -2.80
C ARG A 149 20.87 15.66 -4.30
N GLU A 150 20.22 14.59 -4.77
CA GLU A 150 20.02 14.32 -6.20
C GLU A 150 19.21 15.45 -6.85
N THR A 151 18.12 15.87 -6.22
CA THR A 151 17.28 16.99 -6.67
C THR A 151 18.06 18.31 -6.72
N LYS A 152 18.99 18.50 -5.77
CA LYS A 152 19.83 19.70 -5.72
C LYS A 152 20.83 19.73 -6.88
N ASP A 153 21.42 18.60 -7.22
CA ASP A 153 22.30 18.49 -8.39
C ASP A 153 21.54 18.82 -9.68
N GLU A 154 20.28 18.36 -9.79
CA GLU A 154 19.42 18.72 -10.93
C GLU A 154 19.07 20.21 -10.97
N TYR A 155 18.78 20.82 -9.82
CA TYR A 155 18.55 22.27 -9.70
C TYR A 155 19.78 23.06 -10.16
N GLU A 156 20.97 22.69 -9.70
CA GLU A 156 22.23 23.34 -10.07
C GLU A 156 22.50 23.19 -11.57
N ALA A 157 22.31 21.98 -12.13
CA ALA A 157 22.44 21.73 -13.56
C ALA A 157 21.45 22.55 -14.40
N ALA A 158 20.19 22.67 -13.96
CA ALA A 158 19.19 23.51 -14.63
C ALA A 158 19.60 24.99 -14.62
N ARG A 159 20.13 25.49 -13.49
CA ARG A 159 20.65 26.86 -13.41
C ARG A 159 21.84 27.10 -14.33
N GLU A 160 22.78 26.16 -14.41
CA GLU A 160 23.93 26.25 -15.32
C GLU A 160 23.51 26.24 -16.79
N ALA A 161 22.46 25.47 -17.12
CA ALA A 161 21.87 25.44 -18.45
C ALA A 161 21.05 26.70 -18.79
N GLY A 162 20.72 27.53 -17.79
CA GLY A 162 19.84 28.70 -17.95
C GLY A 162 18.36 28.35 -18.08
N ASP A 163 17.96 27.16 -17.65
CA ASP A 163 16.55 26.72 -17.62
C ASP A 163 15.90 27.14 -16.30
N GLU A 164 15.40 28.39 -16.27
CA GLU A 164 14.84 28.99 -15.05
C GLU A 164 13.53 28.32 -14.59
N GLU A 165 12.70 27.83 -15.51
CA GLU A 165 11.44 27.17 -15.16
C GLU A 165 11.71 25.84 -14.44
N ARG A 166 12.63 25.04 -15.01
CA ARG A 166 13.05 23.77 -14.42
C ARG A 166 13.77 23.97 -13.09
N ALA A 167 14.65 24.97 -13.00
CA ALA A 167 15.32 25.30 -11.74
C ALA A 167 14.31 25.68 -10.64
N ARG A 168 13.27 26.46 -10.96
CA ARG A 168 12.23 26.84 -9.98
C ARG A 168 11.35 25.68 -9.55
N GLU A 169 11.06 24.75 -10.45
CA GLU A 169 10.37 23.51 -10.11
C GLU A 169 11.19 22.70 -9.11
N ARG A 170 12.47 22.43 -9.41
CA ARG A 170 13.36 21.70 -8.49
C ARG A 170 13.59 22.45 -7.18
N ALA A 171 13.70 23.77 -7.20
CA ALA A 171 13.83 24.57 -5.98
C ALA A 171 12.61 24.47 -5.04
N ARG A 172 11.39 24.27 -5.59
CA ARG A 172 10.18 24.01 -4.78
C ARG A 172 10.13 22.58 -4.26
N GLU A 173 10.57 21.61 -5.05
CA GLU A 173 10.69 20.22 -4.58
C GLU A 173 11.71 20.09 -3.45
N LEU A 174 12.85 20.78 -3.55
CA LEU A 174 13.81 20.89 -2.46
C LEU A 174 13.22 21.51 -1.19
N GLU A 175 12.30 22.47 -1.33
CA GLU A 175 11.58 23.05 -0.19
C GLU A 175 10.73 22.00 0.52
N THR A 176 9.97 21.20 -0.24
CA THR A 176 9.17 20.09 0.29
C THR A 176 10.06 19.07 1.00
N LEU A 177 11.12 18.61 0.33
CA LEU A 177 12.06 17.63 0.89
C LEU A 177 12.77 18.15 2.15
N ALA A 178 13.18 19.42 2.18
CA ALA A 178 13.82 20.02 3.35
C ALA A 178 12.89 20.05 4.57
N ASN A 179 11.61 20.39 4.37
CA ASN A 179 10.60 20.39 5.44
C ASN A 179 10.30 18.96 5.94
N GLU A 180 10.25 17.99 5.04
CA GLU A 180 10.10 16.58 5.39
C GLU A 180 11.29 16.06 6.20
N ILE A 181 12.52 16.39 5.79
CA ILE A 181 13.75 16.05 6.52
C ILE A 181 13.78 16.67 7.90
N GLU A 182 13.30 17.92 8.08
CA GLU A 182 13.19 18.54 9.41
C GLU A 182 12.23 17.79 10.31
N SER A 183 11.04 17.43 9.80
CA SER A 183 10.03 16.67 10.55
C SER A 183 10.52 15.25 10.89
N LEU A 184 11.09 14.54 9.92
CA LEU A 184 11.65 13.19 10.11
C LEU A 184 12.85 13.22 11.04
N GLY A 185 13.75 14.19 10.89
CA GLY A 185 14.91 14.38 11.77
C GLY A 185 14.50 14.62 13.22
N GLY A 186 13.48 15.45 13.46
CA GLY A 186 12.89 15.63 14.78
C GLY A 186 12.29 14.33 15.34
N SER A 187 11.59 13.56 14.50
CA SER A 187 10.95 12.29 14.89
C SER A 187 11.96 11.18 15.22
N VAL A 188 13.07 11.10 14.50
CA VAL A 188 14.17 10.15 14.79
C VAL A 188 14.82 10.48 16.12
N ARG A 189 15.12 11.76 16.38
CA ARG A 189 15.67 12.23 17.65
C ARG A 189 14.76 11.90 18.84
N GLU A 190 13.44 12.07 18.68
CA GLU A 190 12.47 11.68 19.70
C GLU A 190 12.51 10.15 19.97
N SER A 191 12.68 9.32 18.93
CA SER A 191 12.85 7.88 19.10
C SER A 191 14.16 7.54 19.82
N TYR A 192 15.27 8.24 19.56
CA TYR A 192 16.51 8.08 20.32
C TYR A 192 16.34 8.42 21.79
N ASP A 193 15.71 9.55 22.10
CA ASP A 193 15.41 9.95 23.49
C ASP A 193 14.59 8.87 24.21
N LYS A 194 13.62 8.23 23.55
CA LYS A 194 12.82 7.13 24.14
C LYS A 194 13.70 5.92 24.45
N ILE A 195 14.53 5.50 23.49
CA ILE A 195 15.45 4.36 23.66
C ILE A 195 16.43 4.65 24.81
N GLU A 196 17.08 5.82 24.86
CA GLU A 196 18.02 6.17 25.93
C GLU A 196 17.37 6.19 27.32
N ASN A 197 16.09 6.60 27.43
CA ASN A 197 15.39 6.66 28.71
C ASN A 197 14.94 5.30 29.24
N GLN A 198 14.64 4.35 28.35
CA GLN A 198 14.17 3.01 28.70
C GLN A 198 15.33 2.01 28.81
N THR A 199 16.41 2.26 28.08
CA THR A 199 17.61 1.41 28.05
C THR A 199 18.78 2.08 28.78
N ASN A 200 19.97 1.47 28.73
CA ASN A 200 21.21 2.11 29.20
C ASN A 200 22.13 2.48 28.02
N SER A 201 21.57 2.58 26.81
CA SER A 201 22.29 2.94 25.59
C SER A 201 22.58 4.44 25.51
N ASP A 202 23.63 4.81 24.77
CA ASP A 202 24.02 6.21 24.50
C ASP A 202 23.92 6.45 22.99
N LEU A 203 22.97 7.30 22.59
CA LEU A 203 22.67 7.74 21.23
C LEU A 203 22.92 9.25 21.05
N SER A 204 23.56 9.91 22.01
CA SER A 204 23.79 11.36 22.00
C SER A 204 24.63 11.82 20.79
N GLU A 205 25.56 10.99 20.32
CA GLU A 205 26.34 11.26 19.09
C GLU A 205 25.48 11.13 17.84
N ALA A 206 24.60 10.13 17.78
CA ALA A 206 23.65 9.91 16.69
C ALA A 206 22.65 11.07 16.59
N ASP A 207 22.11 11.50 17.74
CA ASP A 207 21.23 12.65 17.90
C ASP A 207 21.86 13.93 17.33
N THR A 208 23.13 14.16 17.66
CA THR A 208 23.92 15.29 17.14
C THR A 208 24.15 15.18 15.63
N ALA A 209 24.42 13.98 15.11
CA ALA A 209 24.63 13.76 13.68
C ALA A 209 23.36 14.09 12.86
N VAL A 210 22.19 13.62 13.32
CA VAL A 210 20.89 13.91 12.69
C VAL A 210 20.57 15.41 12.72
N GLU A 211 20.83 16.09 13.84
CA GLU A 211 20.63 17.55 13.95
C GLU A 211 21.50 18.32 12.97
N ASN A 212 22.78 17.95 12.86
CA ASN A 212 23.72 18.60 11.96
C ASN A 212 23.31 18.45 10.49
N VAL A 213 22.86 17.25 10.07
CA VAL A 213 22.35 17.02 8.71
C VAL A 213 21.14 17.89 8.44
N THR A 214 20.17 17.88 9.36
CA THR A 214 18.94 18.68 9.25
C THR A 214 19.25 20.17 9.15
N GLN A 215 20.12 20.70 10.02
CA GLN A 215 20.52 22.11 10.02
C GLN A 215 21.31 22.50 8.76
N THR A 216 22.13 21.59 8.24
CA THR A 216 22.87 21.80 6.99
C THR A 216 21.90 21.94 5.82
N ILE A 217 20.94 21.03 5.71
CA ILE A 217 19.93 21.06 4.63
C ILE A 217 19.07 22.31 4.71
N GLN A 218 18.63 22.71 5.91
CA GLN A 218 17.88 23.96 6.10
C GLN A 218 18.68 25.20 5.69
N THR A 219 19.98 25.22 5.98
CA THR A 219 20.88 26.32 5.56
C THR A 219 21.03 26.36 4.04
N GLU A 220 21.21 25.21 3.40
CA GLU A 220 21.31 25.11 1.94
C GLU A 220 19.99 25.52 1.27
N GLN A 221 18.86 25.05 1.78
CA GLN A 221 17.55 25.34 1.22
C GLN A 221 17.21 26.84 1.35
N ALA A 222 17.58 27.49 2.46
CA ALA A 222 17.46 28.94 2.58
C ALA A 222 18.21 29.68 1.47
N ALA A 223 19.40 29.21 1.09
CA ALA A 223 20.19 29.79 0.00
C ALA A 223 19.58 29.50 -1.39
N VAL A 224 19.01 28.31 -1.61
CA VAL A 224 18.26 27.98 -2.85
C VAL A 224 17.05 28.90 -2.98
N ARG A 225 16.30 29.08 -1.89
CA ARG A 225 15.11 29.92 -1.83
C ARG A 225 15.40 31.38 -2.17
N GLU A 226 16.42 31.97 -1.54
CA GLU A 226 16.84 33.36 -1.78
C GLU A 226 17.33 33.59 -3.22
N GLN A 227 17.91 32.58 -3.85
CA GLN A 227 18.41 32.68 -5.22
C GLN A 227 17.36 32.44 -6.31
N SER A 228 16.36 31.61 -6.01
CA SER A 228 15.39 31.13 -7.00
C SER A 228 14.12 31.98 -7.04
N PHE A 229 13.79 32.63 -5.93
CA PHE A 229 12.48 33.26 -5.75
C PHE A 229 12.52 34.68 -5.20
N GLU A 230 11.54 35.46 -5.61
CA GLU A 230 11.23 36.78 -5.07
C GLU A 230 10.14 36.65 -3.99
N LYS A 231 10.43 37.20 -2.80
CA LYS A 231 9.43 37.28 -1.71
C LYS A 231 8.26 38.17 -2.12
N THR A 232 7.07 37.78 -1.70
CA THR A 232 5.86 38.58 -1.88
C THR A 232 5.31 39.08 -0.55
N GLU A 233 4.45 40.07 -0.64
CA GLU A 233 3.66 40.62 0.46
C GLU A 233 2.21 40.69 -0.01
N LEU A 234 1.35 39.92 0.65
CA LEU A 234 -0.09 39.86 0.49
C LEU A 234 -0.73 40.70 1.59
N THR A 235 -1.51 41.70 1.19
CA THR A 235 -2.31 42.50 2.12
C THR A 235 -3.78 42.38 1.77
N LEU A 236 -4.63 42.24 2.80
CA LEU A 236 -6.08 42.18 2.66
C LEU A 236 -6.73 43.15 3.65
N THR A 237 -7.76 43.85 3.18
CA THR A 237 -8.64 44.67 4.01
C THR A 237 -10.08 44.25 3.77
N ALA A 238 -10.67 43.59 4.76
CA ALA A 238 -12.07 43.17 4.72
C ALA A 238 -13.02 44.38 4.81
N GLU A 239 -14.11 44.35 4.05
CA GLU A 239 -15.17 45.34 4.14
C GLU A 239 -16.07 45.15 5.36
N ARG A 240 -16.09 43.92 5.92
CA ARG A 240 -16.88 43.50 7.07
C ARG A 240 -16.14 42.38 7.83
N GLU A 241 -16.40 42.28 9.13
CA GLU A 241 -15.88 41.18 9.98
C GLU A 241 -16.93 40.07 10.13
N THR A 242 -18.21 40.43 10.27
CA THR A 242 -19.29 39.44 10.34
C THR A 242 -19.63 38.93 8.94
N ILE A 243 -19.50 37.62 8.74
CA ILE A 243 -19.71 36.94 7.46
C ILE A 243 -20.62 35.72 7.62
N SER A 244 -21.28 35.31 6.55
CA SER A 244 -22.08 34.09 6.46
C SER A 244 -22.09 33.60 5.02
N PHE A 245 -22.74 32.47 4.73
CA PHE A 245 -22.89 32.01 3.36
C PHE A 245 -23.60 33.06 2.46
N LEU A 246 -24.61 33.75 2.99
CA LEU A 246 -25.35 34.79 2.27
C LEU A 246 -24.63 36.14 2.26
N ASP A 247 -23.89 36.44 3.33
CA ASP A 247 -23.10 37.66 3.51
C ASP A 247 -21.60 37.33 3.42
N PRO A 248 -21.04 37.18 2.21
CA PRO A 248 -19.66 36.73 2.03
C PRO A 248 -18.65 37.71 2.61
N LEU A 249 -17.45 37.19 2.85
CA LEU A 249 -16.26 38.03 3.00
C LEU A 249 -15.96 38.68 1.66
N VAL A 250 -16.04 40.01 1.61
CA VAL A 250 -15.50 40.82 0.51
C VAL A 250 -14.29 41.57 1.04
N ALA A 251 -13.12 41.34 0.44
CA ALA A 251 -11.88 41.97 0.85
C ALA A 251 -11.15 42.61 -0.34
N ALA A 252 -10.71 43.85 -0.15
CA ALA A 252 -9.79 44.51 -1.07
C ALA A 252 -8.38 44.00 -0.78
N GLY A 253 -7.74 43.43 -1.79
CA GLY A 253 -6.41 42.85 -1.68
C GLY A 253 -5.38 43.55 -2.55
N GLU A 254 -4.12 43.41 -2.16
CA GLU A 254 -2.97 43.87 -2.94
C GLU A 254 -1.82 42.87 -2.79
N LEU A 255 -1.23 42.48 -3.93
CA LEU A 255 -0.09 41.57 -4.00
C LEU A 255 1.11 42.29 -4.61
N ARG A 256 2.19 42.37 -3.84
CA ARG A 256 3.45 43.02 -4.23
C ARG A 256 4.63 42.10 -3.98
N THR A 257 5.76 42.37 -4.62
CA THR A 257 7.05 41.86 -4.15
C THR A 257 7.44 42.57 -2.86
N ALA A 258 8.35 41.99 -2.08
CA ALA A 258 8.85 42.59 -0.83
C ALA A 258 9.53 43.96 -1.04
N ASP A 259 10.00 44.26 -2.26
CA ASP A 259 10.54 45.57 -2.64
C ASP A 259 9.44 46.59 -3.03
N GLY A 260 8.18 46.19 -2.96
CA GLY A 260 7.00 47.01 -3.26
C GLY A 260 6.62 47.06 -4.74
N THR A 261 7.17 46.20 -5.61
CA THR A 261 6.76 46.14 -7.03
C THR A 261 5.43 45.39 -7.14
N PRO A 262 4.41 45.93 -7.83
CA PRO A 262 3.12 45.24 -7.94
C PRO A 262 3.20 44.02 -8.85
N ILE A 263 2.57 42.92 -8.44
CA ILE A 263 2.38 41.72 -9.27
C ILE A 263 1.08 41.93 -10.04
N ALA A 264 1.19 42.36 -11.30
CA ALA A 264 0.10 43.01 -12.02
C ALA A 264 -0.43 42.20 -13.20
N ASN A 265 -1.76 42.18 -13.38
CA ASN A 265 -2.45 41.48 -14.47
C ASN A 265 -2.19 39.97 -14.49
N GLU A 266 -2.04 39.37 -13.31
CA GLU A 266 -1.83 37.93 -13.16
C GLU A 266 -3.05 37.27 -12.52
N GLU A 267 -3.43 36.11 -13.04
CA GLU A 267 -4.36 35.22 -12.35
C GLU A 267 -3.60 34.49 -11.25
N ILE A 268 -3.97 34.78 -10.01
CA ILE A 268 -3.36 34.24 -8.79
C ILE A 268 -4.34 33.30 -8.10
N ARG A 269 -3.77 32.35 -7.36
CA ARG A 269 -4.51 31.40 -6.53
C ARG A 269 -4.39 31.81 -5.07
N LEU A 270 -5.52 31.91 -4.39
CA LEU A 270 -5.62 32.22 -2.98
C LEU A 270 -6.29 31.04 -2.27
N ASN A 271 -5.63 30.47 -1.27
CA ASN A 271 -6.26 29.49 -0.40
C ASN A 271 -6.87 30.23 0.80
N VAL A 272 -8.15 29.99 1.09
CA VAL A 272 -8.88 30.55 2.23
C VAL A 272 -9.46 29.40 3.02
N GLY A 273 -8.85 29.07 4.16
CA GLY A 273 -9.17 27.81 4.84
C GLY A 273 -8.93 26.60 3.93
N ASN A 274 -9.97 25.80 3.70
CA ASN A 274 -9.92 24.63 2.80
C ASN A 274 -10.28 24.96 1.34
N HIS A 275 -10.64 26.20 1.04
CA HIS A 275 -11.12 26.62 -0.27
C HIS A 275 -10.03 27.26 -1.10
N THR A 276 -10.17 27.17 -2.42
CA THR A 276 -9.25 27.78 -3.38
C THR A 276 -10.00 28.76 -4.25
N GLU A 277 -9.58 30.03 -4.21
CA GLU A 277 -10.12 31.12 -5.00
C GLU A 277 -9.14 31.55 -6.09
N LEU A 278 -9.66 31.85 -7.27
CA LEU A 278 -8.89 32.40 -8.39
C LEU A 278 -9.29 33.85 -8.61
N VAL A 279 -8.32 34.75 -8.50
CA VAL A 279 -8.54 36.19 -8.73
C VAL A 279 -7.48 36.73 -9.69
N THR A 280 -7.82 37.80 -10.41
CA THR A 280 -6.85 38.48 -11.30
C THR A 280 -6.44 39.80 -10.70
N THR A 281 -5.14 40.02 -10.53
CA THR A 281 -4.61 41.31 -10.09
C THR A 281 -4.71 42.35 -11.20
N ASP A 282 -4.89 43.62 -10.86
CA ASP A 282 -4.93 44.71 -11.82
C ASP A 282 -3.52 45.28 -12.12
N SER A 283 -3.44 46.38 -12.87
CA SER A 283 -2.17 47.04 -13.20
C SER A 283 -1.38 47.58 -12.00
N ALA A 284 -2.02 47.73 -10.84
CA ALA A 284 -1.43 48.19 -9.60
C ALA A 284 -1.17 47.04 -8.60
N GLY A 285 -1.47 45.78 -8.98
CA GLY A 285 -1.37 44.60 -8.11
C GLY A 285 -2.58 44.41 -7.19
N ALA A 286 -3.63 45.21 -7.36
CA ALA A 286 -4.83 45.15 -6.54
C ALA A 286 -5.82 44.10 -7.07
N PHE A 287 -6.61 43.50 -6.18
CA PHE A 287 -7.67 42.57 -6.53
C PHE A 287 -8.83 42.65 -5.50
N THR A 288 -9.93 41.97 -5.79
CA THR A 288 -11.03 41.79 -4.84
C THR A 288 -11.24 40.29 -4.63
N LEU A 289 -11.22 39.87 -3.37
CA LEU A 289 -11.58 38.53 -2.94
C LEU A 289 -13.04 38.54 -2.49
N GLU A 290 -13.85 37.66 -3.05
CA GLU A 290 -15.17 37.30 -2.51
C GLU A 290 -15.08 35.84 -2.05
N TYR A 291 -15.42 35.58 -0.79
CA TYR A 291 -15.34 34.24 -0.22
C TYR A 291 -16.59 33.95 0.63
N ARG A 292 -17.21 32.79 0.38
CA ARG A 292 -18.42 32.32 1.05
C ARG A 292 -18.07 31.15 1.96
N PRO A 293 -18.16 31.31 3.29
CA PRO A 293 -17.88 30.20 4.20
C PRO A 293 -18.96 29.11 4.06
N THR A 294 -18.53 27.85 4.06
CA THR A 294 -19.40 26.66 3.96
C THR A 294 -19.16 25.67 5.10
N ASP A 295 -17.93 25.20 5.28
CA ASP A 295 -17.51 24.18 6.25
C ASP A 295 -16.64 24.74 7.41
N GLU A 296 -16.43 26.06 7.44
CA GLU A 296 -15.66 26.71 8.49
C GLU A 296 -16.37 26.63 9.83
N GLN A 297 -15.61 26.30 10.88
CA GLN A 297 -16.13 26.28 12.25
C GLN A 297 -16.61 27.67 12.67
N LEU A 298 -17.74 27.73 13.39
CA LEU A 298 -18.29 28.98 13.91
C LEU A 298 -17.38 29.65 14.94
N SER A 299 -16.47 28.90 15.56
CA SER A 299 -15.44 29.40 16.48
C SER A 299 -14.23 30.02 15.77
N THR A 300 -14.20 30.04 14.44
CA THR A 300 -13.12 30.67 13.68
C THR A 300 -13.23 32.19 13.78
N ASP A 301 -12.26 32.80 14.46
CA ASP A 301 -12.17 34.26 14.64
C ASP A 301 -11.18 34.92 13.65
N GLU A 302 -10.34 34.13 12.97
CA GLU A 302 -9.39 34.60 11.95
C GLU A 302 -9.34 33.60 10.79
N LEU A 303 -9.43 34.10 9.55
CA LEU A 303 -9.23 33.33 8.33
C LEU A 303 -7.83 33.59 7.79
N ALA A 304 -7.03 32.53 7.67
CA ALA A 304 -5.77 32.55 6.95
C ALA A 304 -6.05 32.56 5.44
N VAL A 305 -5.49 33.55 4.75
CA VAL A 305 -5.54 33.67 3.30
C VAL A 305 -4.11 33.60 2.76
N GLN A 306 -3.84 32.56 1.97
CA GLN A 306 -2.51 32.26 1.46
C GLN A 306 -2.45 32.42 -0.06
N TYR A 307 -1.54 33.25 -0.54
CA TYR A 307 -1.16 33.27 -1.95
C TYR A 307 -0.32 32.04 -2.30
N VAL A 308 -0.81 31.22 -3.23
CA VAL A 308 -0.13 30.01 -3.68
C VAL A 308 0.35 30.17 -5.12
N PRO A 309 1.64 30.47 -5.33
CA PRO A 309 2.19 30.61 -6.68
C PRO A 309 2.18 29.29 -7.45
N LYS A 310 2.16 29.38 -8.79
CA LYS A 310 2.40 28.23 -9.68
C LYS A 310 3.81 27.67 -9.46
N THR A 311 4.02 26.38 -9.73
CA THR A 311 5.29 25.67 -9.49
C THR A 311 6.50 26.26 -10.26
N GLN A 312 6.27 27.00 -11.33
CA GLN A 312 7.32 27.65 -12.13
C GLN A 312 7.44 29.17 -11.86
N SER A 313 6.57 29.72 -10.99
CA SER A 313 6.55 31.15 -10.70
C SER A 313 7.84 31.60 -10.02
N VAL A 314 8.28 32.82 -10.32
CA VAL A 314 9.40 33.46 -9.60
C VAL A 314 9.01 33.84 -8.17
N TYR A 315 7.72 33.97 -7.89
CA TYR A 315 7.24 34.48 -6.62
C TYR A 315 7.12 33.38 -5.56
N LEU A 316 7.49 33.71 -4.32
CA LEU A 316 7.10 32.92 -3.14
C LEU A 316 5.64 33.20 -2.78
N GLY A 317 5.03 32.21 -2.12
CA GLY A 317 3.75 32.43 -1.45
C GLY A 317 3.90 33.37 -0.27
N ASP A 318 2.78 33.91 0.17
CA ASP A 318 2.68 34.72 1.38
C ASP A 318 1.30 34.49 2.01
N GLU A 319 1.21 34.67 3.32
CA GLU A 319 -0.01 34.42 4.07
C GLU A 319 -0.37 35.62 4.93
N THR A 320 -1.65 35.96 4.96
CA THR A 320 -2.18 37.01 5.81
C THR A 320 -3.45 36.55 6.50
N ASN A 321 -3.74 37.10 7.68
CA ASN A 321 -4.92 36.74 8.47
C ASN A 321 -5.95 37.86 8.43
N VAL A 322 -7.21 37.48 8.25
CA VAL A 322 -8.36 38.38 8.26
C VAL A 322 -9.25 38.03 9.44
N SER A 323 -9.45 38.97 10.37
CA SER A 323 -10.36 38.77 11.50
C SER A 323 -11.81 38.68 11.02
N VAL A 324 -12.54 37.67 11.50
CA VAL A 324 -13.93 37.40 11.11
C VAL A 324 -14.78 36.99 12.30
N SER A 325 -16.10 37.01 12.10
CA SER A 325 -17.08 36.36 12.96
C SER A 325 -18.10 35.67 12.06
N ILE A 326 -18.17 34.35 12.13
CA ILE A 326 -18.98 33.55 11.21
C ILE A 326 -20.37 33.32 11.80
N GLU A 327 -21.41 33.70 11.05
CA GLU A 327 -22.80 33.38 11.36
C GLU A 327 -23.27 32.16 10.57
N GLN A 328 -23.87 31.20 11.28
CA GLN A 328 -24.42 30.00 10.66
C GLN A 328 -25.62 30.32 9.77
N THR A 329 -25.70 29.67 8.61
CA THR A 329 -26.85 29.74 7.72
C THR A 329 -27.45 28.36 7.47
N GLU A 330 -28.78 28.26 7.38
CA GLU A 330 -29.50 27.00 7.15
C GLU A 330 -29.68 26.73 5.65
N PRO A 331 -29.05 25.68 5.09
CA PRO A 331 -29.29 25.28 3.71
C PRO A 331 -30.54 24.41 3.55
N THR A 332 -31.12 24.47 2.35
CA THR A 332 -32.22 23.61 1.91
C THR A 332 -31.71 22.61 0.87
N VAL A 333 -31.96 21.33 1.12
CA VAL A 333 -31.76 20.25 0.15
C VAL A 333 -33.07 19.92 -0.54
N SER A 334 -33.04 19.77 -1.87
CA SER A 334 -34.16 19.33 -2.69
C SER A 334 -33.78 18.07 -3.43
N LEU A 335 -34.59 17.00 -3.36
CA LEU A 335 -34.38 15.78 -4.14
C LEU A 335 -35.19 15.84 -5.45
N SER A 336 -34.53 15.64 -6.59
CA SER A 336 -35.14 15.63 -7.92
C SER A 336 -35.27 14.22 -8.47
N GLU A 337 -34.28 13.36 -8.22
CA GLU A 337 -34.27 11.96 -8.65
C GLU A 337 -33.84 11.05 -7.49
N VAL A 338 -34.61 9.99 -7.23
CA VAL A 338 -34.27 9.00 -6.21
C VAL A 338 -34.71 7.62 -6.67
N SER A 339 -33.91 6.60 -6.36
CA SER A 339 -34.26 5.20 -6.58
C SER A 339 -35.54 4.85 -5.82
N ARG A 340 -36.48 4.18 -6.50
CA ARG A 340 -37.78 3.80 -5.90
C ARG A 340 -37.79 2.43 -5.29
N GLU A 341 -36.90 1.58 -5.77
CA GLU A 341 -36.80 0.18 -5.39
C GLU A 341 -35.35 -0.26 -5.53
N VAL A 342 -34.84 -0.93 -4.51
CA VAL A 342 -33.44 -1.41 -4.42
C VAL A 342 -33.41 -2.74 -3.68
N SER A 343 -32.35 -3.52 -3.87
CA SER A 343 -32.11 -4.81 -3.21
C SER A 343 -30.68 -4.83 -2.67
N TYR A 344 -30.28 -5.91 -2.00
CA TYR A 344 -28.88 -6.07 -1.58
C TYR A 344 -27.92 -5.89 -2.76
N ASN A 345 -26.86 -5.12 -2.54
CA ASN A 345 -25.81 -4.83 -3.52
C ASN A 345 -26.26 -4.04 -4.76
N ASP A 346 -27.53 -3.60 -4.84
CA ASP A 346 -27.96 -2.64 -5.85
C ASP A 346 -27.35 -1.25 -5.55
N GLU A 347 -27.19 -0.44 -6.60
CA GLU A 347 -26.79 0.96 -6.48
C GLU A 347 -28.01 1.86 -6.26
N ALA A 348 -28.16 2.40 -5.06
CA ALA A 348 -29.17 3.40 -4.73
C ALA A 348 -28.69 4.79 -5.15
N ALA A 349 -29.29 5.34 -6.20
CA ALA A 349 -29.01 6.68 -6.70
C ALA A 349 -29.93 7.76 -6.09
N VAL A 350 -29.34 8.94 -5.86
CA VAL A 350 -29.99 10.19 -5.43
C VAL A 350 -29.42 11.36 -6.22
N ALA A 351 -30.26 12.30 -6.65
CA ALA A 351 -29.84 13.56 -7.26
C ALA A 351 -30.75 14.70 -6.82
N GLY A 352 -30.21 15.92 -6.84
CA GLY A 352 -30.91 17.07 -6.30
C GLY A 352 -30.12 18.36 -6.33
N GLU A 353 -30.61 19.33 -5.56
CA GLU A 353 -30.05 20.66 -5.42
C GLU A 353 -29.84 20.99 -3.94
N LEU A 354 -28.75 21.69 -3.61
CA LEU A 354 -28.45 22.28 -2.31
C LEU A 354 -28.31 23.80 -2.47
N ALA A 355 -29.13 24.55 -1.76
CA ALA A 355 -29.14 26.00 -1.85
C ALA A 355 -29.48 26.67 -0.51
N VAL A 356 -29.01 27.91 -0.34
CA VAL A 356 -29.38 28.79 0.77
C VAL A 356 -30.13 29.98 0.22
N ASP A 357 -31.41 30.13 0.58
CA ASP A 357 -32.31 31.17 0.03
C ASP A 357 -32.26 31.30 -1.52
N GLY A 358 -32.07 30.17 -2.21
CA GLY A 358 -31.97 30.10 -3.66
C GLY A 358 -30.59 30.39 -4.25
N THR A 359 -29.58 30.66 -3.42
CA THR A 359 -28.17 30.73 -3.83
C THR A 359 -27.58 29.32 -3.81
N PRO A 360 -27.02 28.81 -4.93
CA PRO A 360 -26.42 27.47 -5.00
C PRO A 360 -25.22 27.35 -4.05
N VAL A 361 -25.10 26.21 -3.38
CA VAL A 361 -23.96 25.88 -2.51
C VAL A 361 -23.00 24.98 -3.26
N ASP A 362 -21.71 25.30 -3.22
CA ASP A 362 -20.66 24.55 -3.91
C ASP A 362 -19.61 24.01 -2.94
N GLY A 363 -18.84 23.02 -3.40
CA GLY A 363 -17.64 22.56 -2.69
C GLY A 363 -17.90 21.73 -1.43
N VAL A 364 -19.16 21.40 -1.14
CA VAL A 364 -19.54 20.53 -0.01
C VAL A 364 -19.84 19.11 -0.47
N THR A 365 -19.66 18.15 0.44
CA THR A 365 -19.97 16.73 0.20
C THR A 365 -21.11 16.28 1.10
N LEU A 366 -22.17 15.76 0.49
CA LEU A 366 -23.32 15.16 1.17
C LEU A 366 -23.08 13.68 1.40
N ALA A 367 -23.57 13.15 2.52
CA ALA A 367 -23.67 11.71 2.75
C ALA A 367 -24.96 11.17 2.11
N VAL A 368 -24.86 10.14 1.26
CA VAL A 368 -26.02 9.38 0.79
C VAL A 368 -26.39 8.39 1.88
N VAL A 369 -27.63 8.46 2.36
CA VAL A 369 -28.09 7.70 3.53
C VAL A 369 -29.31 6.84 3.20
N LEU A 370 -29.33 5.61 3.71
CA LEU A 370 -30.43 4.66 3.63
C LEU A 370 -30.74 4.15 5.04
N GLU A 371 -31.95 4.36 5.56
CA GLU A 371 -32.32 4.10 6.96
C GLU A 371 -31.34 4.72 7.99
N GLY A 372 -30.75 5.86 7.63
CA GLY A 372 -29.77 6.57 8.45
C GLY A 372 -28.34 6.01 8.38
N GLU A 373 -28.12 4.88 7.71
CA GLU A 373 -26.79 4.35 7.41
C GLU A 373 -26.20 5.04 6.17
N GLN A 374 -24.93 5.42 6.23
CA GLN A 374 -24.25 6.03 5.09
C GLN A 374 -23.83 4.95 4.10
N ILE A 375 -24.38 4.99 2.90
CA ILE A 375 -24.11 4.04 1.82
C ILE A 375 -23.25 4.62 0.70
N GLY A 376 -23.04 5.94 0.70
CA GLY A 376 -22.24 6.64 -0.31
C GLY A 376 -22.08 8.13 -0.01
N THR A 377 -21.60 8.88 -0.99
CA THR A 377 -21.40 10.33 -0.93
C THR A 377 -21.83 11.01 -2.24
N ALA A 378 -22.09 12.31 -2.18
CA ALA A 378 -22.41 13.15 -3.33
C ALA A 378 -21.74 14.52 -3.19
N THR A 379 -20.84 14.87 -4.10
CA THR A 379 -20.24 16.21 -4.16
C THR A 379 -21.21 17.18 -4.81
N VAL A 380 -21.33 18.39 -4.25
CA VAL A 380 -22.18 19.46 -4.80
C VAL A 380 -21.34 20.37 -5.71
N THR A 381 -21.84 20.64 -6.91
CA THR A 381 -21.21 21.52 -7.90
C THR A 381 -22.28 22.35 -8.62
N ASP A 382 -22.10 23.66 -8.64
CA ASP A 382 -23.10 24.64 -9.07
C ASP A 382 -24.47 24.43 -8.39
N GLY A 383 -24.45 24.10 -7.09
CA GLY A 383 -25.64 23.77 -6.29
C GLY A 383 -26.31 22.44 -6.63
N GLU A 384 -25.85 21.70 -7.64
CA GLU A 384 -26.40 20.40 -8.03
C GLU A 384 -25.57 19.25 -7.46
N PHE A 385 -26.21 18.13 -7.16
CA PHE A 385 -25.52 16.90 -6.76
C PHE A 385 -26.14 15.65 -7.37
N SER A 386 -25.30 14.65 -7.60
CA SER A 386 -25.69 13.29 -7.95
C SER A 386 -24.80 12.33 -7.19
N GLY A 387 -25.40 11.44 -6.40
CA GLY A 387 -24.71 10.46 -5.59
C GLY A 387 -25.30 9.07 -5.76
N MET A 388 -24.49 8.07 -5.42
CA MET A 388 -24.87 6.68 -5.43
C MET A 388 -24.23 5.96 -4.25
N GLY A 389 -24.88 4.90 -3.78
CA GLY A 389 -24.36 4.05 -2.73
C GLY A 389 -24.84 2.61 -2.87
N THR A 390 -24.01 1.67 -2.46
CA THR A 390 -24.36 0.24 -2.51
C THR A 390 -25.20 -0.09 -1.29
N VAL A 391 -26.35 -0.76 -1.50
CA VAL A 391 -27.25 -1.15 -0.41
C VAL A 391 -26.63 -2.30 0.40
N PRO A 392 -26.36 -2.11 1.71
CA PRO A 392 -25.77 -3.14 2.55
C PRO A 392 -26.81 -4.18 3.00
N ALA A 393 -26.32 -5.28 3.59
CA ALA A 393 -27.18 -6.31 4.17
C ALA A 393 -27.85 -5.84 5.47
N SER A 394 -27.24 -4.91 6.21
CA SER A 394 -27.72 -4.36 7.49
C SER A 394 -29.03 -3.57 7.41
N VAL A 395 -29.46 -3.20 6.20
CA VAL A 395 -30.73 -2.50 5.97
C VAL A 395 -31.83 -3.53 5.80
N PRO A 396 -32.90 -3.53 6.62
CA PRO A 396 -34.03 -4.44 6.49
C PRO A 396 -34.77 -4.32 5.15
N ASP A 397 -35.41 -5.39 4.70
CA ASP A 397 -36.38 -5.31 3.61
C ASP A 397 -37.67 -4.56 4.02
N GLY A 398 -38.35 -3.95 3.05
CA GLY A 398 -39.58 -3.18 3.27
C GLY A 398 -39.50 -1.72 2.83
N GLU A 399 -40.31 -0.86 3.46
CA GLU A 399 -40.24 0.59 3.24
C GLU A 399 -39.08 1.17 4.06
N ALA A 400 -38.23 1.95 3.40
CA ALA A 400 -37.06 2.59 3.98
C ALA A 400 -36.94 4.06 3.54
N GLU A 401 -36.19 4.88 4.28
CA GLU A 401 -35.86 6.25 3.94
C GLU A 401 -34.50 6.34 3.23
N LEU A 402 -34.51 6.75 1.95
CA LEU A 402 -33.33 7.03 1.14
C LEU A 402 -33.22 8.54 0.90
N GLY A 403 -32.03 9.10 1.06
CA GLY A 403 -31.82 10.51 0.82
C GLY A 403 -30.38 10.95 0.97
N VAL A 404 -30.22 12.23 1.27
CA VAL A 404 -28.90 12.82 1.53
C VAL A 404 -28.92 13.65 2.80
N ARG A 405 -27.76 13.74 3.44
CA ARG A 405 -27.53 14.53 4.64
C ARG A 405 -26.25 15.34 4.49
N LEU A 406 -26.31 16.62 4.80
CA LEU A 406 -25.13 17.45 5.08
C LEU A 406 -24.77 17.25 6.57
N PRO A 407 -23.65 16.58 6.90
CA PRO A 407 -23.36 16.15 8.27
C PRO A 407 -22.60 17.21 9.08
N PHE A 408 -22.88 18.49 8.84
CA PHE A 408 -22.14 19.61 9.44
C PHE A 408 -22.62 19.92 10.87
N ASP A 409 -21.69 20.14 11.79
CA ASP A 409 -21.96 20.48 13.19
C ASP A 409 -21.10 21.68 13.57
N ASP A 410 -21.71 22.72 14.15
CA ASP A 410 -21.04 23.99 14.51
C ASP A 410 -20.18 24.61 13.38
N GLN A 411 -20.66 24.51 12.14
CA GLN A 411 -20.04 25.08 10.93
C GLN A 411 -20.89 26.19 10.29
N ALA A 412 -20.32 26.90 9.32
CA ALA A 412 -20.94 28.03 8.63
C ALA A 412 -22.28 27.65 7.95
N LEU A 413 -22.39 26.46 7.38
CA LEU A 413 -23.66 25.86 7.01
C LEU A 413 -24.16 24.90 8.11
N ALA A 414 -25.43 25.00 8.45
CA ALA A 414 -26.07 24.06 9.37
C ALA A 414 -26.27 22.67 8.74
N ALA A 415 -26.30 21.62 9.56
CA ALA A 415 -26.75 20.30 9.12
C ALA A 415 -28.15 20.38 8.50
N THR A 416 -28.33 19.62 7.42
CA THR A 416 -29.63 19.48 6.76
C THR A 416 -29.77 18.07 6.22
N THR A 417 -31.00 17.57 6.15
CA THR A 417 -31.29 16.23 5.63
C THR A 417 -32.57 16.28 4.84
N ASN A 418 -32.61 15.55 3.74
CA ASN A 418 -33.84 15.32 3.00
C ASN A 418 -33.88 13.87 2.56
N THR A 419 -34.99 13.20 2.84
CA THR A 419 -35.21 11.79 2.56
C THR A 419 -36.53 11.57 1.83
N THR A 420 -36.62 10.46 1.11
CA THR A 420 -37.84 9.97 0.49
C THR A 420 -37.96 8.47 0.70
N THR A 421 -39.18 7.95 0.55
CA THR A 421 -39.42 6.52 0.74
C THR A 421 -38.94 5.71 -0.47
N VAL A 422 -38.16 4.68 -0.21
CA VAL A 422 -37.73 3.64 -1.15
C VAL A 422 -38.25 2.29 -0.67
N THR A 423 -38.45 1.34 -1.58
CA THR A 423 -38.72 -0.07 -1.23
C THR A 423 -37.44 -0.89 -1.32
N VAL A 424 -36.98 -1.42 -0.20
CA VAL A 424 -35.89 -2.40 -0.15
C VAL A 424 -36.48 -3.79 -0.32
N ARG A 425 -35.99 -4.54 -1.31
CA ARG A 425 -36.46 -5.90 -1.60
C ARG A 425 -35.61 -6.94 -0.88
N GLU A 426 -36.30 -7.92 -0.31
CA GLU A 426 -35.67 -9.15 0.16
C GLU A 426 -34.95 -9.85 -1.00
N THR A 427 -33.68 -10.15 -0.81
CA THR A 427 -32.82 -10.85 -1.75
C THR A 427 -32.62 -12.28 -1.27
N GLU A 428 -32.89 -13.26 -2.15
CA GLU A 428 -32.71 -14.67 -1.79
C GLU A 428 -31.23 -14.98 -1.49
N SER A 429 -30.98 -15.59 -0.33
CA SER A 429 -29.65 -16.02 0.09
C SER A 429 -29.48 -17.54 -0.03
N LYS A 430 -28.22 -17.97 -0.08
CA LYS A 430 -27.77 -19.35 -0.16
C LYS A 430 -26.63 -19.56 0.83
N LEU A 431 -26.79 -20.56 1.67
CA LEU A 431 -25.79 -21.01 2.63
C LEU A 431 -25.25 -22.38 2.20
N SER A 432 -23.94 -22.57 2.29
CA SER A 432 -23.27 -23.85 2.07
C SER A 432 -22.29 -24.10 3.20
N ILE A 433 -22.21 -25.35 3.67
CA ILE A 433 -21.23 -25.76 4.68
C ILE A 433 -20.61 -27.11 4.34
N GLU A 434 -19.37 -27.26 4.77
CA GLU A 434 -18.61 -28.50 4.79
C GLU A 434 -18.02 -28.66 6.20
N GLY A 435 -17.94 -29.90 6.69
CA GLY A 435 -17.47 -30.19 8.04
C GLY A 435 -16.49 -31.35 8.02
N GLU A 436 -15.39 -31.22 8.75
CA GLU A 436 -14.38 -32.26 8.91
C GLU A 436 -14.08 -32.46 10.39
N SER A 437 -14.03 -33.71 10.86
CA SER A 437 -13.63 -34.00 12.23
C SER A 437 -12.11 -33.90 12.37
N THR A 438 -11.65 -33.15 13.35
CA THR A 438 -10.22 -32.94 13.63
C THR A 438 -9.70 -33.86 14.75
N GLY A 439 -10.53 -34.77 15.25
CA GLY A 439 -10.27 -35.59 16.44
C GLY A 439 -10.77 -34.91 17.73
N ASN A 440 -10.67 -35.61 18.87
CA ASN A 440 -10.99 -35.06 20.20
C ASN A 440 -12.40 -34.43 20.37
N GLN A 441 -13.41 -34.92 19.64
CA GLN A 441 -14.78 -34.35 19.66
C GLN A 441 -14.84 -32.91 19.14
N GLU A 442 -13.94 -32.54 18.23
CA GLU A 442 -13.96 -31.26 17.52
C GLU A 442 -14.29 -31.45 16.02
N ILE A 443 -14.98 -30.46 15.46
CA ILE A 443 -15.34 -30.37 14.05
C ILE A 443 -14.94 -28.99 13.55
N THR A 444 -14.15 -28.93 12.48
CA THR A 444 -13.94 -27.69 11.73
C THR A 444 -15.04 -27.57 10.68
N VAL A 445 -15.79 -26.47 10.73
CA VAL A 445 -16.87 -26.14 9.81
C VAL A 445 -16.43 -24.98 8.95
N ASN A 446 -16.39 -25.19 7.64
CA ASN A 446 -16.16 -24.14 6.66
C ASN A 446 -17.43 -23.91 5.84
N GLY A 447 -17.72 -22.68 5.49
CA GLY A 447 -18.93 -22.36 4.73
C GLY A 447 -18.88 -21.04 3.99
N THR A 448 -19.97 -20.77 3.28
CA THR A 448 -20.15 -19.53 2.52
C THR A 448 -21.61 -19.13 2.55
N LEU A 449 -21.88 -17.86 2.86
CA LEU A 449 -23.15 -17.19 2.66
C LEU A 449 -23.05 -16.31 1.40
N SER A 450 -23.98 -16.48 0.48
CA SER A 450 -24.02 -15.74 -0.79
C SER A 450 -25.45 -15.45 -1.20
N THR A 451 -25.67 -14.51 -2.11
CA THR A 451 -26.94 -14.38 -2.81
C THR A 451 -27.08 -15.49 -3.87
N VAL A 452 -28.30 -15.71 -4.39
CA VAL A 452 -28.51 -16.61 -5.55
C VAL A 452 -27.73 -16.14 -6.80
N GLY A 453 -27.37 -14.85 -6.87
CA GLY A 453 -26.50 -14.26 -7.89
C GLY A 453 -25.00 -14.59 -7.75
N SER A 454 -24.62 -15.28 -6.66
CA SER A 454 -23.24 -15.60 -6.25
C SER A 454 -22.43 -14.43 -5.68
N ASP A 455 -23.10 -13.34 -5.28
CA ASP A 455 -22.43 -12.28 -4.51
C ASP A 455 -22.24 -12.76 -3.07
N GLY A 456 -21.00 -12.73 -2.60
CA GLY A 456 -20.67 -13.11 -1.23
C GLY A 456 -21.18 -12.09 -0.22
N VAL A 457 -21.78 -12.56 0.86
CA VAL A 457 -22.40 -11.70 1.87
C VAL A 457 -21.49 -11.61 3.10
N ALA A 458 -20.82 -10.48 3.28
CA ALA A 458 -19.91 -10.23 4.40
C ALA A 458 -20.62 -9.64 5.63
N GLY A 459 -20.02 -9.83 6.81
CA GLY A 459 -20.46 -9.20 8.07
C GLY A 459 -21.69 -9.82 8.74
N GLU A 460 -22.24 -10.89 8.18
CA GLU A 460 -23.46 -11.52 8.67
C GLU A 460 -23.18 -12.65 9.67
N ILE A 461 -24.08 -12.83 10.64
CA ILE A 461 -23.94 -13.83 11.69
C ILE A 461 -24.64 -15.14 11.29
N VAL A 462 -23.88 -16.23 11.25
CA VAL A 462 -24.38 -17.59 11.03
C VAL A 462 -24.32 -18.38 12.33
N GLN A 463 -25.45 -18.95 12.76
CA GLN A 463 -25.51 -19.82 13.93
C GLN A 463 -25.16 -21.26 13.55
N LEU A 464 -24.25 -21.87 14.32
CA LEU A 464 -23.85 -23.26 14.18
C LEU A 464 -24.55 -24.13 15.23
N ARG A 465 -25.14 -25.23 14.79
CA ARG A 465 -25.83 -26.22 15.63
C ARG A 465 -25.29 -27.63 15.36
N VAL A 466 -25.23 -28.43 16.41
CA VAL A 466 -24.84 -29.85 16.40
C VAL A 466 -26.02 -30.67 16.94
N ASP A 467 -26.61 -31.51 16.09
CA ASP A 467 -27.86 -32.26 16.33
C ASP A 467 -28.96 -31.39 16.96
N GLY A 468 -29.10 -30.16 16.44
CA GLY A 468 -30.07 -29.18 16.89
C GLY A 468 -29.69 -28.39 18.14
N THR A 469 -28.56 -28.69 18.80
CA THR A 469 -28.03 -27.91 19.92
C THR A 469 -27.15 -26.77 19.40
N SER A 470 -27.44 -25.52 19.74
CA SER A 470 -26.58 -24.39 19.36
C SER A 470 -25.22 -24.50 20.05
N VAL A 471 -24.15 -24.47 19.26
CA VAL A 471 -22.77 -24.61 19.75
C VAL A 471 -21.94 -23.36 19.54
N GLY A 472 -22.34 -22.47 18.62
CA GLY A 472 -21.64 -21.21 18.39
C GLY A 472 -22.28 -20.35 17.31
N THR A 473 -21.64 -19.22 17.03
CA THR A 473 -21.96 -18.32 15.93
C THR A 473 -20.66 -17.90 15.27
N VAL A 474 -20.69 -17.70 13.96
CA VAL A 474 -19.55 -17.25 13.17
C VAL A 474 -19.98 -16.09 12.27
N THR A 475 -19.12 -15.09 12.12
CA THR A 475 -19.38 -13.94 11.24
C THR A 475 -18.75 -14.21 9.88
N THR A 476 -19.46 -13.90 8.81
CA THR A 476 -18.93 -14.03 7.45
C THR A 476 -17.89 -12.97 7.15
N GLY A 477 -16.77 -13.40 6.57
CA GLY A 477 -15.72 -12.51 6.09
C GLY A 477 -16.04 -11.87 4.74
N GLU A 478 -15.07 -11.15 4.19
CA GLU A 478 -15.15 -10.60 2.84
C GLU A 478 -15.42 -11.72 1.81
N GLY A 479 -16.35 -11.47 0.88
CA GLY A 479 -16.81 -12.51 -0.06
C GLY A 479 -17.69 -13.61 0.57
N GLY A 480 -18.10 -13.45 1.83
CA GLY A 480 -19.11 -14.28 2.50
C GLY A 480 -18.64 -15.63 3.04
N SER A 481 -17.33 -15.89 3.04
CA SER A 481 -16.76 -17.11 3.60
C SER A 481 -16.71 -17.09 5.13
N PHE A 482 -16.74 -18.26 5.77
CA PHE A 482 -16.52 -18.39 7.21
C PHE A 482 -15.90 -19.74 7.56
N GLY A 483 -15.20 -19.81 8.68
CA GLY A 483 -14.62 -21.04 9.22
C GLY A 483 -14.56 -20.97 10.74
N GLU A 484 -14.98 -22.05 11.43
CA GLU A 484 -14.99 -22.13 12.89
C GLU A 484 -14.73 -23.57 13.35
N THR A 485 -14.06 -23.76 14.49
CA THR A 485 -13.92 -25.09 15.11
C THR A 485 -14.84 -25.20 16.31
N ILE A 486 -15.76 -26.16 16.25
CA ILE A 486 -16.81 -26.37 17.26
C ILE A 486 -16.58 -27.66 18.03
N SER A 487 -16.82 -27.63 19.34
CA SER A 487 -16.82 -28.84 20.17
C SER A 487 -18.18 -29.52 20.14
N VAL A 488 -18.16 -30.85 20.02
CA VAL A 488 -19.36 -31.69 19.99
C VAL A 488 -19.83 -31.90 21.42
N PRO A 489 -21.08 -31.54 21.78
CA PRO A 489 -21.56 -31.67 23.15
C PRO A 489 -21.58 -33.12 23.64
N ASP A 490 -21.19 -33.37 24.90
CA ASP A 490 -21.23 -34.70 25.54
C ASP A 490 -22.61 -35.40 25.50
N SER A 491 -23.68 -34.62 25.28
CA SER A 491 -25.04 -35.15 25.12
C SER A 491 -25.28 -35.86 23.78
N VAL A 492 -24.39 -35.67 22.81
CA VAL A 492 -24.39 -36.32 21.49
C VAL A 492 -23.43 -37.50 21.57
N SER A 493 -23.96 -38.71 21.37
CA SER A 493 -23.18 -39.97 21.52
C SER A 493 -23.15 -40.79 20.23
N GLU A 494 -23.51 -40.17 19.11
CA GLU A 494 -23.62 -40.80 17.80
C GLU A 494 -22.27 -40.72 17.07
N GLU A 495 -21.93 -41.76 16.31
CA GLU A 495 -20.72 -41.79 15.45
C GLU A 495 -20.86 -40.81 14.27
N ASP A 496 -22.10 -40.53 13.85
CA ASP A 496 -22.44 -39.56 12.83
C ASP A 496 -23.18 -38.40 13.49
N VAL A 497 -22.71 -37.17 13.26
CA VAL A 497 -23.29 -35.95 13.86
C VAL A 497 -23.77 -35.01 12.76
N THR A 498 -24.98 -34.48 12.91
CA THR A 498 -25.53 -33.50 11.98
C THR A 498 -25.10 -32.10 12.39
N VAL A 499 -24.33 -31.44 11.54
CA VAL A 499 -23.98 -30.03 11.68
C VAL A 499 -24.94 -29.21 10.83
N THR A 500 -25.64 -28.27 11.45
CA THR A 500 -26.55 -27.34 10.78
C THR A 500 -26.04 -25.92 10.96
N ALA A 501 -25.91 -25.18 9.86
CA ALA A 501 -25.69 -23.74 9.89
C ALA A 501 -26.98 -23.02 9.52
N VAL A 502 -27.32 -21.98 10.28
CA VAL A 502 -28.56 -21.20 10.12
C VAL A 502 -28.22 -19.72 10.03
N TYR A 503 -28.60 -19.11 8.92
CA TYR A 503 -28.68 -17.67 8.75
C TYR A 503 -30.15 -17.24 8.89
N GLU A 504 -30.47 -16.45 9.92
CA GLU A 504 -31.86 -16.08 10.26
C GLU A 504 -32.36 -14.87 9.45
N GLY A 505 -31.48 -14.06 8.85
CA GLY A 505 -31.84 -12.88 8.05
C GLY A 505 -32.53 -11.73 8.82
N SER A 506 -32.61 -11.81 10.15
CA SER A 506 -33.38 -10.85 10.93
C SER A 506 -32.69 -9.47 11.00
N GLY A 507 -33.42 -8.43 10.58
CA GLY A 507 -32.88 -7.08 10.46
C GLY A 507 -32.05 -6.84 9.20
N SER A 508 -32.11 -7.76 8.23
CA SER A 508 -31.43 -7.64 6.94
C SER A 508 -32.42 -7.57 5.77
N ASN A 509 -31.94 -7.23 4.58
CA ASN A 509 -32.67 -7.38 3.32
C ASN A 509 -32.40 -8.74 2.65
N LEU A 510 -31.86 -9.71 3.38
CA LEU A 510 -31.54 -11.04 2.87
C LEU A 510 -32.49 -12.07 3.47
N ALA A 511 -33.01 -12.96 2.62
CA ALA A 511 -33.82 -14.07 3.08
C ALA A 511 -33.01 -14.99 4.01
N SER A 512 -33.67 -15.64 4.97
CA SER A 512 -33.03 -16.67 5.81
C SER A 512 -32.53 -17.85 4.97
N ALA A 513 -31.40 -18.44 5.34
CA ALA A 513 -30.85 -19.65 4.71
C ALA A 513 -30.41 -20.68 5.74
N THR A 514 -30.44 -21.97 5.36
CA THR A 514 -30.02 -23.07 6.23
C THR A 514 -29.28 -24.11 5.38
N ALA A 515 -28.19 -24.65 5.93
CA ALA A 515 -27.40 -25.70 5.33
C ALA A 515 -27.07 -26.78 6.36
N GLU A 516 -27.02 -28.03 5.92
CA GLU A 516 -26.77 -29.19 6.79
C GLU A 516 -25.73 -30.10 6.15
N THR A 517 -24.85 -30.66 6.99
CA THR A 517 -23.90 -31.70 6.61
C THR A 517 -23.76 -32.73 7.73
N VAL A 518 -23.35 -33.96 7.38
CA VAL A 518 -23.14 -35.04 8.35
C VAL A 518 -21.64 -35.29 8.46
N VAL A 519 -21.13 -35.27 9.69
CA VAL A 519 -19.71 -35.48 10.00
C VAL A 519 -19.56 -36.73 10.85
N VAL A 520 -18.66 -37.62 10.45
CA VAL A 520 -18.34 -38.83 11.20
C VAL A 520 -17.26 -38.52 12.22
N ILE A 521 -17.52 -38.76 13.51
CA ILE A 521 -16.58 -38.52 14.61
C ILE A 521 -16.02 -39.86 15.06
N GLY A 522 -14.71 -40.08 14.86
CA GLY A 522 -14.03 -41.31 15.24
C GLY A 522 -12.66 -41.06 15.86
N GLU A 523 -12.31 -41.87 16.88
CA GLU A 523 -10.97 -41.87 17.48
C GLU A 523 -9.91 -42.17 16.42
N THR A 524 -8.80 -41.42 16.43
CA THR A 524 -7.68 -41.57 15.51
C THR A 524 -7.10 -42.99 15.60
N GLY A 525 -7.46 -43.85 14.64
CA GLY A 525 -6.86 -45.16 14.45
C GLY A 525 -5.57 -45.06 13.64
N THR A 526 -4.48 -45.54 14.22
CA THR A 526 -3.12 -45.69 13.69
C THR A 526 -3.03 -46.17 12.22
N GLN A 527 -2.01 -45.68 11.50
CA GLN A 527 -1.66 -45.95 10.10
C GLN A 527 -1.56 -47.44 9.64
N LEU A 528 -1.71 -47.61 8.30
CA LEU A 528 -1.12 -48.59 7.34
C LEU A 528 -2.07 -49.67 6.73
N PRO A 529 -1.75 -50.29 5.57
CA PRO A 529 -2.12 -49.83 4.23
C PRO A 529 -2.88 -50.91 3.38
N THR A 530 -3.23 -50.53 2.14
CA THR A 530 -3.68 -51.34 0.98
C THR A 530 -5.15 -51.77 0.84
N SER A 531 -5.67 -51.33 -0.31
CA SER A 531 -6.43 -52.09 -1.32
C SER A 531 -7.94 -52.26 -1.19
N VAL A 532 -8.62 -51.48 -2.04
CA VAL A 532 -9.81 -51.81 -2.85
C VAL A 532 -11.11 -52.01 -2.07
N TRP A 533 -12.01 -51.02 -2.19
CA TRP A 533 -13.27 -51.18 -2.91
C TRP A 533 -13.63 -49.88 -3.65
N LEU A 534 -13.55 -49.94 -4.97
CA LEU A 534 -14.30 -49.09 -5.89
C LEU A 534 -15.75 -49.60 -5.90
N ALA A 535 -16.72 -48.75 -5.61
CA ALA A 535 -18.01 -48.71 -6.31
C ALA A 535 -18.92 -47.63 -5.71
N GLY A 536 -19.02 -46.48 -6.39
CA GLY A 536 -20.17 -45.59 -6.31
C GLY A 536 -19.85 -44.17 -5.87
N GLY A 537 -19.93 -43.22 -6.81
CA GLY A 537 -20.16 -41.83 -6.47
C GLY A 537 -19.06 -40.84 -6.82
N PHE A 538 -18.49 -40.89 -8.03
CA PHE A 538 -17.71 -39.77 -8.54
C PHE A 538 -18.00 -39.59 -10.03
N LEU A 539 -19.05 -38.82 -10.37
CA LEU A 539 -19.28 -38.23 -11.71
C LEU A 539 -20.55 -37.33 -11.85
N VAL A 540 -20.82 -36.39 -10.95
CA VAL A 540 -21.69 -35.20 -11.19
C VAL A 540 -21.24 -34.16 -10.15
N VAL A 541 -20.43 -33.14 -10.45
CA VAL A 541 -20.83 -31.83 -11.01
C VAL A 541 -19.63 -31.23 -11.77
N ILE A 542 -19.47 -31.61 -13.05
CA ILE A 542 -18.88 -30.74 -14.08
C ILE A 542 -19.81 -30.89 -15.29
N ALA A 543 -21.02 -30.34 -15.15
CA ALA A 543 -22.04 -30.34 -16.21
C ALA A 543 -23.08 -29.22 -15.98
N ALA A 544 -22.64 -28.02 -15.56
CA ALA A 544 -23.54 -26.87 -15.46
C ALA A 544 -22.89 -25.51 -15.81
N GLY A 545 -21.60 -25.43 -16.13
CA GLY A 545 -20.88 -24.15 -16.34
C GLY A 545 -20.54 -23.77 -17.79
N LEU A 546 -20.85 -24.61 -18.79
CA LEU A 546 -20.40 -24.40 -20.19
C LEU A 546 -21.56 -24.27 -21.20
N GLY A 547 -22.72 -23.79 -20.77
CA GLY A 547 -23.93 -23.75 -21.60
C GLY A 547 -24.42 -22.37 -22.06
N PHE A 548 -23.97 -21.25 -21.47
CA PHE A 548 -24.69 -19.98 -21.63
C PHE A 548 -23.94 -18.85 -22.36
N TRP A 549 -22.64 -18.96 -22.64
CA TRP A 549 -21.92 -17.81 -23.22
C TRP A 549 -21.97 -17.69 -24.77
N TRP A 550 -22.50 -18.67 -25.50
CA TRP A 550 -22.50 -18.61 -26.98
C TRP A 550 -23.87 -18.39 -27.66
N TYR A 551 -24.92 -17.99 -26.95
CA TYR A 551 -26.21 -17.66 -27.59
C TYR A 551 -26.68 -16.23 -27.38
N ARG A 552 -25.76 -15.25 -27.38
CA ARG A 552 -26.17 -13.87 -27.68
C ARG A 552 -25.08 -13.05 -28.39
N ARG A 553 -24.73 -13.42 -29.62
CA ARG A 553 -24.58 -12.40 -30.67
C ARG A 553 -24.83 -12.94 -32.08
N SER A 554 -25.77 -12.26 -32.72
CA SER A 554 -26.08 -12.20 -34.16
C SER A 554 -26.58 -13.46 -34.88
N THR A 555 -27.91 -13.53 -34.94
CA THR A 555 -28.63 -13.68 -36.20
C THR A 555 -28.03 -12.85 -37.33
N SER A 556 -27.63 -13.50 -38.42
CA SER A 556 -27.90 -13.13 -39.83
C SER A 556 -27.55 -14.36 -40.68
N GLU A 557 -28.56 -15.01 -41.26
CA GLU A 557 -28.72 -15.20 -42.72
C GLU A 557 -27.61 -16.09 -43.36
N ILE A 558 -27.83 -17.17 -44.12
CA ILE A 558 -28.91 -17.59 -45.01
C ILE A 558 -28.53 -19.00 -45.52
N SER A 559 -29.53 -19.90 -45.57
CA SER A 559 -29.80 -20.93 -46.60
C SER A 559 -28.89 -22.14 -46.90
N SER A 560 -29.62 -23.26 -47.10
CA SER A 560 -29.35 -24.44 -47.95
C SER A 560 -28.44 -25.52 -47.34
N GLY A 561 -28.80 -26.79 -47.19
CA GLY A 561 -30.00 -27.55 -47.54
C GLY A 561 -29.66 -29.05 -47.54
N GLY A 562 -30.61 -29.88 -47.12
CA GLY A 562 -30.69 -31.30 -47.54
C GLY A 562 -29.74 -32.32 -46.90
N PRO A 563 -30.07 -33.63 -46.96
CA PRO A 563 -30.15 -34.46 -45.76
C PRO A 563 -29.34 -35.76 -45.82
N ALA A 564 -29.42 -36.50 -44.69
CA ALA A 564 -29.62 -37.96 -44.60
C ALA A 564 -28.50 -38.78 -43.93
N ASP A 565 -28.99 -39.57 -42.97
CA ASP A 565 -28.63 -40.95 -42.64
C ASP A 565 -27.23 -41.28 -42.14
N GLY A 566 -27.21 -41.72 -40.87
CA GLY A 566 -27.20 -43.17 -40.69
C GLY A 566 -26.14 -43.73 -39.74
N ARG A 567 -26.65 -44.48 -38.76
CA ARG A 567 -26.05 -45.65 -38.09
C ARG A 567 -24.89 -45.40 -37.12
N GLN A 568 -25.07 -45.80 -35.85
CA GLN A 568 -24.61 -47.08 -35.27
C GLN A 568 -23.10 -47.28 -35.41
N SER A 569 -22.34 -47.80 -34.45
CA SER A 569 -22.52 -48.30 -33.09
C SER A 569 -21.10 -48.74 -32.68
N THR A 570 -20.92 -49.15 -31.43
CA THR A 570 -19.82 -49.96 -30.89
C THR A 570 -18.48 -49.24 -30.73
N LEU A 571 -18.04 -48.96 -29.50
CA LEU A 571 -17.52 -49.86 -28.45
C LEU A 571 -16.11 -50.38 -28.73
N ASP A 572 -15.29 -50.14 -27.71
CA ASP A 572 -14.04 -50.80 -27.33
C ASP A 572 -12.77 -50.48 -28.13
N GLY A 573 -11.99 -49.58 -27.54
CA GLY A 573 -10.95 -50.06 -26.62
C GLY A 573 -9.55 -50.11 -27.23
N THR A 574 -8.67 -49.25 -26.73
CA THR A 574 -7.26 -49.57 -26.50
C THR A 574 -6.69 -48.61 -25.47
N THR A 575 -6.29 -49.20 -24.35
CA THR A 575 -5.49 -48.61 -23.28
C THR A 575 -4.06 -48.34 -23.77
N ALA A 576 -3.53 -47.14 -23.52
CA ALA A 576 -2.11 -46.84 -23.40
C ALA A 576 -2.01 -45.60 -22.49
N THR A 577 -1.73 -45.79 -21.20
CA THR A 577 -0.39 -45.60 -20.60
C THR A 577 -0.01 -44.13 -20.49
N GLU A 578 -0.09 -43.65 -19.24
CA GLU A 578 0.76 -42.66 -18.57
C GLU A 578 1.38 -41.54 -19.41
N LYS A 579 0.98 -40.31 -19.09
CA LYS A 579 1.93 -39.24 -18.76
C LYS A 579 1.24 -38.08 -18.04
N SER A 580 1.89 -37.57 -16.99
CA SER A 580 1.60 -36.27 -16.36
C SER A 580 1.23 -35.22 -17.40
N SER A 581 0.24 -34.39 -17.11
CA SER A 581 -0.06 -33.21 -17.92
C SER A 581 0.03 -31.97 -17.03
N ASP A 582 0.96 -31.10 -17.42
CA ASP A 582 1.04 -29.66 -17.14
C ASP A 582 -0.33 -28.97 -17.02
N PRO A 583 -0.44 -27.87 -16.25
CA PRO A 583 -1.60 -26.98 -16.35
C PRO A 583 -1.72 -26.47 -17.80
N SER A 584 -2.92 -26.62 -18.37
CA SER A 584 -3.14 -26.27 -19.78
C SER A 584 -3.20 -24.74 -19.98
N PRO A 585 -2.61 -24.19 -21.05
CA PRO A 585 -2.53 -22.76 -21.38
C PRO A 585 -3.88 -22.05 -21.67
N ASP A 586 -5.01 -22.70 -21.41
CA ASP A 586 -6.34 -22.26 -21.82
C ASP A 586 -6.98 -21.21 -20.88
N THR A 587 -6.48 -21.01 -19.65
CA THR A 587 -7.06 -20.04 -18.67
C THR A 587 -6.27 -18.74 -18.52
N VAL A 588 -5.00 -18.71 -18.89
CA VAL A 588 -4.12 -17.52 -18.79
C VAL A 588 -4.37 -16.55 -19.96
N THR A 589 -4.59 -17.07 -21.15
CA THR A 589 -4.83 -16.27 -22.37
C THR A 589 -6.05 -15.34 -22.26
N PRO A 590 -7.22 -15.79 -21.74
CA PRO A 590 -8.38 -14.91 -21.53
C PRO A 590 -8.14 -13.78 -20.52
N LEU A 591 -7.31 -13.99 -19.50
CA LEU A 591 -6.98 -12.95 -18.51
C LEU A 591 -6.09 -11.87 -19.12
N LEU A 592 -5.12 -12.25 -19.95
CA LEU A 592 -4.26 -11.29 -20.68
C LEU A 592 -5.03 -10.51 -21.77
N GLU A 593 -6.07 -11.11 -22.35
CA GLU A 593 -6.98 -10.42 -23.29
C GLU A 593 -7.91 -9.43 -22.55
N ARG A 594 -8.43 -9.82 -21.38
CA ARG A 594 -9.22 -8.94 -20.51
C ARG A 594 -8.41 -7.73 -20.00
N ALA A 595 -7.17 -7.97 -19.57
CA ALA A 595 -6.26 -6.89 -19.15
C ALA A 595 -6.02 -5.89 -20.29
N HIS A 596 -5.93 -6.37 -21.54
CA HIS A 596 -5.81 -5.51 -22.72
C HIS A 596 -7.07 -4.67 -22.98
N GLU A 597 -8.26 -5.25 -22.84
CA GLU A 597 -9.54 -4.54 -22.98
C GLU A 597 -9.71 -3.46 -21.90
N GLN A 598 -9.32 -3.75 -20.66
CA GLN A 598 -9.33 -2.80 -19.55
C GLN A 598 -8.39 -1.62 -19.81
N LEU A 599 -7.17 -1.89 -20.28
CA LEU A 599 -6.20 -0.86 -20.65
C LEU A 599 -6.76 0.05 -21.77
N THR A 600 -7.35 -0.56 -22.81
CA THR A 600 -7.91 0.18 -23.97
C THR A 600 -9.17 0.97 -23.60
N SER A 601 -9.84 0.60 -22.51
CA SER A 601 -11.04 1.28 -21.99
C SER A 601 -10.72 2.35 -20.93
N GLY A 602 -9.44 2.68 -20.74
CA GLY A 602 -9.01 3.70 -19.78
C GLY A 602 -9.07 3.25 -18.31
N ARG A 603 -8.89 1.94 -18.05
CA ARG A 603 -8.88 1.34 -16.70
C ARG A 603 -7.51 0.70 -16.41
N PRO A 604 -6.46 1.50 -16.17
CA PRO A 604 -5.09 1.01 -16.01
C PRO A 604 -4.87 0.18 -14.74
N ASP A 605 -5.49 0.54 -13.61
CA ASP A 605 -5.40 -0.23 -12.36
C ASP A 605 -5.97 -1.65 -12.51
N ASP A 606 -7.13 -1.75 -13.15
CA ASP A 606 -7.76 -3.04 -13.41
C ASP A 606 -6.93 -3.91 -14.36
N ALA A 607 -6.27 -3.28 -15.34
CA ALA A 607 -5.37 -3.96 -16.26
C ALA A 607 -4.13 -4.50 -15.54
N ALA A 608 -3.53 -3.72 -14.63
CA ALA A 608 -2.41 -4.15 -13.80
C ALA A 608 -2.80 -5.30 -12.87
N ARG A 609 -3.95 -5.19 -12.18
CA ARG A 609 -4.49 -6.24 -11.30
C ARG A 609 -4.77 -7.55 -12.04
N THR A 610 -5.38 -7.45 -13.22
CA THR A 610 -5.71 -8.62 -14.05
C THR A 610 -4.46 -9.27 -14.66
N SER A 611 -3.45 -8.47 -15.01
CA SER A 611 -2.15 -8.96 -15.49
C SER A 611 -1.41 -9.77 -14.42
N TYR A 612 -1.42 -9.30 -13.17
CA TYR A 612 -0.85 -10.06 -12.05
C TYR A 612 -1.61 -11.36 -11.78
N ALA A 613 -2.95 -11.35 -11.83
CA ALA A 613 -3.75 -12.57 -11.67
C ALA A 613 -3.42 -13.64 -12.72
N ALA A 614 -3.20 -13.22 -13.98
CA ALA A 614 -2.78 -14.12 -15.06
C ALA A 614 -1.43 -14.78 -14.77
N VAL A 615 -0.46 -13.99 -14.28
CA VAL A 615 0.89 -14.47 -13.92
C VAL A 615 0.86 -15.39 -12.72
N ARG A 616 0.11 -15.02 -11.68
CA ARG A 616 -0.05 -15.85 -10.48
C ARG A 616 -0.60 -17.22 -10.87
N GLN A 617 -1.63 -17.27 -11.71
CA GLN A 617 -2.20 -18.53 -12.19
C GLN A 617 -1.22 -19.33 -13.07
N ALA A 618 -0.38 -18.68 -13.86
CA ALA A 618 0.62 -19.34 -14.70
C ALA A 618 1.77 -19.97 -13.88
N LEU A 619 2.12 -19.36 -12.75
CA LEU A 619 3.28 -19.74 -11.94
C LEU A 619 2.92 -20.54 -10.68
N GLU A 620 1.68 -20.49 -10.21
CA GLU A 620 1.20 -21.18 -9.00
C GLU A 620 1.43 -22.70 -9.08
N ALA A 621 1.30 -23.30 -10.27
CA ALA A 621 1.58 -24.73 -10.47
C ALA A 621 3.06 -25.12 -10.30
N ARG A 622 3.99 -24.14 -10.25
CA ARG A 622 5.42 -24.38 -10.07
C ARG A 622 5.85 -24.33 -8.60
N ILE A 623 4.99 -23.87 -7.69
CA ILE A 623 5.31 -23.72 -6.27
C ILE A 623 4.58 -24.82 -5.47
N GLU A 624 5.32 -25.71 -4.81
CA GLU A 624 4.76 -26.88 -4.08
C GLU A 624 4.14 -26.53 -2.70
N LYS A 625 4.15 -25.26 -2.25
CA LYS A 625 3.63 -24.86 -0.93
C LYS A 625 2.11 -24.63 -0.94
N GLN A 626 1.41 -25.29 -0.02
CA GLN A 626 -0.02 -25.09 0.23
C GLN A 626 -0.25 -24.01 1.30
N GLY A 627 -0.84 -22.89 0.89
CA GLY A 627 -1.25 -21.77 1.75
C GLY A 627 -1.60 -20.53 0.92
N ALA A 628 -2.46 -19.65 1.44
CA ALA A 628 -2.81 -18.38 0.80
C ALA A 628 -1.64 -17.40 0.93
N LEU A 629 -0.67 -17.46 0.01
CA LEU A 629 0.46 -16.53 -0.01
C LEU A 629 -0.02 -15.13 -0.38
N THR A 630 0.44 -14.11 0.36
CA THR A 630 0.36 -12.72 -0.10
C THR A 630 1.17 -12.54 -1.39
N HIS A 631 0.96 -11.44 -2.10
CA HIS A 631 1.62 -11.22 -3.39
C HIS A 631 3.14 -11.12 -3.28
N TRP A 632 3.66 -10.52 -2.21
CA TRP A 632 5.10 -10.49 -1.90
C TRP A 632 5.65 -11.81 -1.35
N GLU A 633 4.86 -12.59 -0.61
CA GLU A 633 5.26 -13.94 -0.20
C GLU A 633 5.31 -14.91 -1.39
N PHE A 634 4.39 -14.75 -2.35
CA PHE A 634 4.40 -15.49 -3.62
C PHE A 634 5.66 -15.19 -4.42
N TYR A 635 6.01 -13.90 -4.60
CA TYR A 635 7.26 -13.48 -5.23
C TYR A 635 8.49 -14.04 -4.51
N ARG A 636 8.57 -13.89 -3.18
CA ARG A 636 9.70 -14.39 -2.37
C ARG A 636 9.85 -15.91 -2.45
N THR A 637 8.73 -16.63 -2.46
CA THR A 637 8.72 -18.09 -2.61
C THR A 637 9.21 -18.49 -4.00
N TYR A 638 8.71 -17.85 -5.07
CA TYR A 638 9.15 -18.11 -6.44
C TYR A 638 10.64 -17.80 -6.66
N ARG A 639 11.14 -16.69 -6.09
CA ARG A 639 12.56 -16.30 -6.15
C ARG A 639 13.48 -17.33 -5.50
N SER A 640 13.03 -17.97 -4.41
CA SER A 640 13.85 -18.95 -3.67
C SER A 640 14.14 -20.25 -4.44
N GLU A 641 13.47 -20.48 -5.57
CA GLU A 641 13.66 -21.65 -6.43
C GLU A 641 14.61 -21.40 -7.63
N ASP A 642 15.39 -20.30 -7.63
CA ASP A 642 16.37 -19.94 -8.69
C ASP A 642 15.72 -19.77 -10.09
N ALA A 643 14.54 -19.14 -10.15
CA ALA A 643 13.83 -18.90 -11.41
C ALA A 643 14.38 -17.69 -12.21
N PRO A 644 14.70 -17.83 -13.50
CA PRO A 644 15.29 -16.77 -14.33
C PRO A 644 14.37 -15.57 -14.59
N ASP A 645 13.07 -15.71 -14.30
CA ASP A 645 12.05 -14.69 -14.57
C ASP A 645 11.62 -13.90 -13.30
N ALA A 646 12.39 -14.00 -12.21
CA ALA A 646 12.06 -13.38 -10.93
C ALA A 646 11.97 -11.84 -11.00
N GLU A 647 12.80 -11.19 -11.81
CA GLU A 647 12.78 -9.73 -12.00
C GLU A 647 11.49 -9.27 -12.70
N LEU A 648 11.00 -10.03 -13.68
CA LEU A 648 9.70 -9.76 -14.31
C LEU A 648 8.54 -9.94 -13.32
N LEU A 649 8.60 -10.96 -12.47
CA LEU A 649 7.59 -11.17 -11.44
C LEU A 649 7.62 -10.06 -10.37
N HIS A 650 8.81 -9.54 -10.03
CA HIS A 650 8.96 -8.41 -9.11
C HIS A 650 8.23 -7.17 -9.64
N ASP A 651 8.52 -6.76 -10.88
CA ASP A 651 7.91 -5.58 -11.52
C ASP A 651 6.37 -5.70 -11.59
N ILE A 652 5.86 -6.89 -11.91
CA ILE A 652 4.41 -7.14 -12.00
C ILE A 652 3.77 -7.15 -10.59
N THR A 653 4.48 -7.62 -9.58
CA THR A 653 4.02 -7.63 -8.18
C THR A 653 3.98 -6.21 -7.61
N GLN A 654 4.99 -5.39 -7.91
CA GLN A 654 5.03 -3.98 -7.53
C GLN A 654 3.93 -3.18 -8.24
N GLY A 655 3.74 -3.40 -9.53
CA GLY A 655 2.65 -2.77 -10.29
C GLY A 655 1.25 -3.18 -9.81
N TYR A 656 1.09 -4.42 -9.34
CA TYR A 656 -0.13 -4.87 -8.66
C TYR A 656 -0.34 -4.15 -7.33
N GLU A 657 0.70 -4.03 -6.50
CA GLU A 657 0.60 -3.35 -5.21
C GLU A 657 0.25 -1.88 -5.37
N HIS A 658 0.87 -1.18 -6.32
CA HIS A 658 0.52 0.20 -6.65
C HIS A 658 -0.94 0.30 -7.13
N ALA A 659 -1.38 -0.57 -8.04
CA ALA A 659 -2.77 -0.60 -8.50
C ALA A 659 -3.79 -0.97 -7.42
N ALA A 660 -3.42 -1.80 -6.44
CA ALA A 660 -4.34 -2.36 -5.45
C ALA A 660 -4.41 -1.53 -4.16
N PHE A 661 -3.28 -0.94 -3.76
CA PHE A 661 -3.10 -0.32 -2.45
C PHE A 661 -2.46 1.07 -2.52
N GLY A 662 -2.03 1.53 -3.70
CA GLY A 662 -1.49 2.87 -3.91
C GLY A 662 -2.54 3.97 -3.72
N ARG A 663 -2.08 5.15 -3.28
CA ARG A 663 -2.93 6.36 -3.17
C ARG A 663 -3.24 7.00 -4.53
N ASP A 664 -2.37 6.77 -5.50
CA ASP A 664 -2.50 7.24 -6.88
C ASP A 664 -2.76 6.06 -7.83
N SER A 665 -3.52 6.30 -8.90
CA SER A 665 -3.79 5.29 -9.94
C SER A 665 -2.57 5.07 -10.85
N VAL A 666 -2.33 3.83 -11.25
CA VAL A 666 -1.30 3.43 -12.22
C VAL A 666 -1.53 4.16 -13.54
N SER A 667 -0.46 4.70 -14.13
CA SER A 667 -0.56 5.36 -15.43
C SER A 667 -0.85 4.34 -16.56
N THR A 668 -1.41 4.81 -17.68
CA THR A 668 -1.68 3.91 -18.83
C THR A 668 -0.39 3.30 -19.41
N ASP A 669 0.72 4.04 -19.40
CA ASP A 669 2.02 3.56 -19.88
C ASP A 669 2.60 2.49 -18.94
N GLU A 670 2.46 2.67 -17.63
CA GLU A 670 2.90 1.71 -16.62
C GLU A 670 2.07 0.43 -16.65
N ALA A 671 0.74 0.54 -16.70
CA ALA A 671 -0.15 -0.62 -16.86
C ALA A 671 0.09 -1.37 -18.18
N SER A 672 0.44 -0.67 -19.26
CA SER A 672 0.87 -1.29 -20.53
C SER A 672 2.18 -2.07 -20.34
N GLY A 673 3.15 -1.51 -19.61
CA GLY A 673 4.41 -2.18 -19.30
C GLY A 673 4.23 -3.42 -18.42
N ILE A 674 3.29 -3.40 -17.47
CA ILE A 674 2.96 -4.56 -16.62
C ILE A 674 2.33 -5.67 -17.47
N LEU A 675 1.40 -5.33 -18.37
CA LEU A 675 0.75 -6.30 -19.26
C LEU A 675 1.74 -6.96 -20.24
N GLU A 676 2.71 -6.23 -20.76
CA GLU A 676 3.74 -6.78 -21.66
C GLU A 676 4.64 -7.79 -20.94
N ARG A 677 5.11 -7.45 -19.73
CA ARG A 677 5.87 -8.36 -18.87
C ARG A 677 5.05 -9.60 -18.48
N ALA A 678 3.76 -9.43 -18.19
CA ALA A 678 2.86 -10.54 -17.88
C ALA A 678 2.70 -11.50 -19.06
N ARG A 679 2.57 -10.98 -20.29
CA ARG A 679 2.52 -11.81 -21.51
C ARG A 679 3.80 -12.60 -21.74
N GLN A 680 4.95 -11.96 -21.49
CA GLN A 680 6.27 -12.57 -21.60
C GLN A 680 6.43 -13.72 -20.59
N LEU A 681 6.06 -13.48 -19.34
CA LEU A 681 6.14 -14.46 -18.25
C LEU A 681 5.18 -15.65 -18.42
N CYS A 682 4.02 -15.40 -19.03
CA CYS A 682 3.01 -16.42 -19.31
C CYS A 682 3.23 -17.19 -20.63
N GLY A 683 4.27 -16.87 -21.40
CA GLY A 683 4.61 -17.57 -22.65
C GLY A 683 3.70 -17.27 -23.85
N SER A 684 3.08 -16.08 -23.87
CA SER A 684 2.05 -15.69 -24.86
C SER A 684 2.60 -15.03 -26.13
N ASP A 685 3.90 -14.76 -26.20
CA ASP A 685 4.53 -14.29 -27.43
C ASP A 685 4.74 -15.47 -28.38
N GLY A 686 3.79 -15.61 -29.29
CA GLY A 686 3.86 -16.57 -30.38
C GLY A 686 5.20 -16.46 -31.12
N SER A 687 5.95 -17.55 -31.10
CA SER A 687 6.70 -18.11 -32.24
C SER A 687 6.75 -17.20 -33.46
N SER A 688 7.71 -16.28 -33.48
CA SER A 688 8.12 -15.53 -34.67
C SER A 688 9.61 -15.70 -34.90
N SER A 689 10.04 -16.96 -34.98
CA SER A 689 11.39 -17.35 -35.38
C SER A 689 11.33 -18.67 -36.15
N ASP A 690 10.84 -18.64 -37.39
CA ASP A 690 11.49 -19.40 -38.47
C ASP A 690 11.08 -18.86 -39.85
N GLY A 691 11.67 -17.72 -40.22
CA GLY A 691 11.75 -17.27 -41.60
C GLY A 691 13.08 -17.70 -42.19
N ALA A 692 13.24 -18.99 -42.49
CA ALA A 692 14.37 -19.46 -43.30
C ALA A 692 14.28 -18.83 -44.71
N PRO A 693 15.41 -18.33 -45.28
CA PRO A 693 15.41 -17.80 -46.64
C PRO A 693 15.36 -18.95 -47.65
N ALA A 694 14.56 -18.78 -48.69
CA ALA A 694 14.58 -19.64 -49.85
C ALA A 694 15.88 -19.46 -50.63
N ASP A 695 16.61 -20.56 -50.82
CA ASP A 695 17.53 -20.78 -51.94
C ASP A 695 17.28 -22.20 -52.48
N ASP A 696 17.10 -22.27 -53.81
CA ASP A 696 16.72 -23.38 -54.73
C ASP A 696 15.27 -23.88 -54.79
#